data_AF-A0A517Y1L1-F1
#
_entry.id   AF-A0A517Y1L1-F1
#
_cell.length_a   1.000
_cell.length_b   1.000
_cell.length_c   1.000
_cell.angle_alpha   90.00
_cell.angle_beta   90.00
_cell.angle_gamma   90.00
#
_symmetry.space_group_name_H-M   'P 1'
#
loop_
_entity.id
_entity.type
_entity.pdbx_description
1 polymer ?
#
loop_
_entity_poly.entity_id
_entity_poly.type
_entity_poly.pdbx_seq_one_letter_code
_entity_poly.pdbx_strand_id
1 'polypeptide(L)'
;MSDIPIDPSTGQPDHHAEVVEAKSWLRQNAASLLITAAVVGFVLWKLDPVDTLKVVFGLGFIIFIHELGHFLAAKWSDVHVKTFSIGFGPAVPFCSYRWGETTYMLGIIPLGGYVSMVGEGTGESTPDGDPDDDDNDPRSFKNKPVGSRMLIISAGVIMNFILGIGCFVAAYLHGVAEQPATAGVVESGSAAWRAGIRTGDDITRIGGREHPFFNDIRPIVTSTLKDEQLPVTITSRGATKELTTVPVRDEGALYPQLGIVPPLRLGLADSRKRGFTPVYPGTPAAQAKDAGGRGFEPGDKVVAATDPATGAVTAFKPDEHDPARGDYDDFYRRMVDQADKPVTVRVARKDGSTADLTVAPALRHDLGIRFQMGKVAAVRRGGPADGQVTAAPPGNPAAPADVIAAVGVTDPAGKRTWFASAAPPEAAKGDAVQPLDPVRLPAQLAAWAAAYPAAERSNQTVTVVVLREDGADHRAKRHALALKYDDSFRYDREVVNLLNSPLPLGGLGLAYWVDAVAADVTGPAAGKVQAGDVVTAVRVKGADGSEGKWRDVKPHQWAAIDAVFQAAPSHEIDLRLKRGDAEVETGFFAAVAEPGQGLPERGFLFEFEERLQKADSVTEAIRLGWFRTGRFVLTVYQSLYGMVFGQISAKTLSGPLTIATVSYRLAGEDFWQLLLFIGMISVNLAVVNFLPIPVLDGGHMLFLIYEKLTGRPVPEKLFAALMWGGLVMILLLFVFVIWNDIVRLFF
;
A
#
# COMPACT_ATOMS: atom_id res chain seq x y z
N MET A 1 -21.25 -28.65 26.06
CA MET A 1 -20.21 -28.24 27.02
C MET A 1 -20.36 -29.18 28.20
N SER A 2 -19.28 -29.83 28.64
CA SER A 2 -19.33 -30.65 29.85
C SER A 2 -18.82 -29.79 31.01
N ASP A 3 -19.67 -29.59 32.01
CA ASP A 3 -19.21 -29.01 33.27
C ASP A 3 -18.24 -29.99 33.93
N ILE A 4 -17.08 -29.47 34.34
CA ILE A 4 -16.06 -30.30 34.98
C ILE A 4 -16.66 -30.80 36.30
N PRO A 5 -16.75 -32.13 36.51
CA PRO A 5 -17.28 -32.67 37.75
C PRO A 5 -16.48 -32.15 38.94
N ILE A 6 -17.16 -31.62 39.95
CA ILE A 6 -16.52 -31.12 41.17
C ILE A 6 -16.51 -32.24 42.19
N ASP A 7 -15.34 -32.54 42.76
CA ASP A 7 -15.22 -33.47 43.87
C ASP A 7 -15.89 -32.85 45.11
N PRO A 8 -16.98 -33.47 45.62
CA PRO A 8 -17.74 -32.91 46.74
C PRO A 8 -16.95 -32.89 48.06
N SER A 9 -15.84 -33.63 48.17
CA SER A 9 -15.00 -33.67 49.37
C SER A 9 -13.97 -32.54 49.43
N THR A 10 -13.51 -32.07 48.28
CA THR A 10 -12.45 -31.04 48.17
C THR A 10 -12.97 -29.70 47.65
N GLY A 11 -14.16 -29.69 47.03
CA GLY A 11 -14.70 -28.52 46.34
C GLY A 11 -13.87 -28.10 45.13
N GLN A 12 -12.98 -28.98 44.64
CA GLN A 12 -12.11 -28.77 43.49
C GLN A 12 -12.55 -29.66 42.31
N PRO A 13 -12.09 -29.36 41.08
CA PRO A 13 -12.32 -30.24 39.94
C PRO A 13 -11.84 -31.68 40.21
N ASP A 14 -12.66 -32.68 39.87
CA ASP A 14 -12.30 -34.09 39.98
C ASP A 14 -11.32 -34.44 38.85
N HIS A 15 -10.04 -34.35 39.15
CA HIS A 15 -8.97 -34.70 38.21
C HIS A 15 -9.02 -36.17 37.73
N HIS A 16 -9.64 -37.07 38.48
CA HIS A 16 -9.84 -38.45 38.02
C HIS A 16 -10.93 -38.50 36.94
N ALA A 17 -12.04 -37.80 37.13
CA ALA A 17 -13.07 -37.65 36.11
C ALA A 17 -12.54 -36.93 34.86
N GLU A 18 -11.73 -35.88 35.02
CA GLU A 18 -11.05 -35.20 33.90
C GLU A 18 -10.19 -36.14 33.08
N VAL A 19 -9.39 -36.99 33.74
CA VAL A 19 -8.55 -37.97 33.04
C VAL A 19 -9.41 -38.97 32.27
N VAL A 20 -10.55 -39.40 32.82
CA VAL A 20 -11.47 -40.32 32.15
C VAL A 20 -12.14 -39.65 30.95
N GLU A 21 -12.60 -38.42 31.12
CA GLU A 21 -13.26 -37.64 30.08
C GLU A 21 -12.29 -37.26 28.95
N ALA A 22 -11.10 -36.75 29.28
CA ALA A 22 -10.04 -36.48 28.33
C ALA A 22 -9.67 -37.76 27.56
N LYS A 23 -9.54 -38.91 28.23
CA LYS A 23 -9.30 -40.20 27.55
C LYS A 23 -10.45 -40.60 26.61
N SER A 24 -11.70 -40.40 27.02
CA SER A 24 -12.88 -40.69 26.21
C SER A 24 -12.91 -39.80 24.96
N TRP A 25 -12.72 -38.49 25.15
CA TRP A 25 -12.68 -37.50 24.09
C TRP A 25 -11.52 -37.74 23.12
N LEU A 26 -10.32 -38.03 23.64
CA LEU A 26 -9.15 -38.39 22.82
C LEU A 26 -9.41 -39.66 22.01
N ARG A 27 -10.11 -40.67 22.55
CA ARG A 27 -10.49 -41.88 21.79
C ARG A 27 -11.49 -41.59 20.69
N GLN A 28 -12.53 -40.81 20.98
CA GLN A 28 -13.55 -40.43 20.00
C GLN A 28 -12.95 -39.61 18.85
N ASN A 29 -11.95 -38.77 19.16
CA ASN A 29 -11.28 -37.91 18.19
C ASN A 29 -9.90 -38.45 17.76
N ALA A 30 -9.57 -39.71 18.07
CA ALA A 30 -8.21 -40.24 17.89
C ALA A 30 -7.72 -40.14 16.44
N ALA A 31 -8.59 -40.46 15.48
CA ALA A 31 -8.25 -40.42 14.06
C ALA A 31 -7.96 -38.99 13.57
N SER A 32 -8.81 -38.01 13.92
CA SER A 32 -8.61 -36.61 13.54
C SER A 32 -7.40 -36.01 14.24
N LEU A 33 -7.22 -36.28 15.54
CA LEU A 33 -6.08 -35.80 16.31
C LEU A 33 -4.76 -36.39 15.84
N LEU A 34 -4.70 -37.66 15.43
CA LEU A 34 -3.48 -38.25 14.87
C LEU A 34 -3.11 -37.62 13.52
N ILE A 35 -4.10 -37.37 12.66
CA ILE A 35 -3.87 -36.67 11.39
C ILE A 35 -3.39 -35.23 11.66
N THR A 36 -4.08 -34.50 12.54
CA THR A 36 -3.70 -33.14 12.92
C THR A 36 -2.32 -33.11 13.57
N ALA A 37 -2.01 -34.01 14.50
CA ALA A 37 -0.72 -34.08 15.18
C ALA A 37 0.40 -34.50 14.23
N ALA A 38 0.15 -35.38 13.25
CA ALA A 38 1.13 -35.71 12.22
C ALA A 38 1.42 -34.51 11.31
N VAL A 39 0.39 -33.76 10.90
CA VAL A 39 0.54 -32.54 10.08
C VAL A 39 1.24 -31.45 10.88
N VAL A 40 0.76 -31.15 12.08
CA VAL A 40 1.35 -30.14 12.98
C VAL A 40 2.77 -30.55 13.35
N GLY A 41 3.03 -31.81 13.71
CA GLY A 41 4.36 -32.30 14.02
C GLY A 41 5.33 -32.22 12.83
N PHE A 42 4.87 -32.55 11.62
CA PHE A 42 5.66 -32.38 10.39
C PHE A 42 5.99 -30.91 10.11
N VAL A 43 5.03 -30.01 10.33
CA VAL A 43 5.22 -28.56 10.18
C VAL A 43 6.16 -28.02 11.26
N LEU A 44 5.90 -28.33 12.54
CA LEU A 44 6.68 -27.86 13.68
C LEU A 44 8.12 -28.38 13.66
N TRP A 45 8.37 -29.59 13.15
CA TRP A 45 9.74 -30.10 13.01
C TRP A 45 10.60 -29.27 12.04
N LYS A 46 9.98 -28.46 11.18
CA LYS A 46 10.66 -27.52 10.28
C LYS A 46 10.82 -26.12 10.88
N LEU A 47 10.24 -25.85 12.06
CA LEU A 47 10.21 -24.54 12.69
C LEU A 47 11.13 -24.48 13.92
N ASP A 48 11.64 -23.29 14.21
CA ASP A 48 12.36 -22.99 15.42
C ASP A 48 11.40 -23.05 16.62
N PRO A 49 11.74 -23.79 17.68
CA PRO A 49 10.85 -23.97 18.82
C PRO A 49 10.63 -22.68 19.62
N VAL A 50 11.62 -21.78 19.68
CA VAL A 50 11.52 -20.53 20.43
C VAL A 50 10.59 -19.55 19.71
N ASP A 51 10.75 -19.41 18.40
CA ASP A 51 9.89 -18.52 17.60
C ASP A 51 8.45 -19.03 17.54
N THR A 52 8.28 -20.35 17.43
CA THR A 52 6.96 -20.98 17.55
C THR A 52 6.31 -20.65 18.89
N LEU A 53 7.07 -20.76 19.99
CA LEU A 53 6.57 -20.48 21.33
C LEU A 53 6.16 -19.01 21.49
N LYS A 54 6.95 -18.06 20.96
CA LYS A 54 6.59 -16.63 20.93
C LYS A 54 5.26 -16.39 20.22
N VAL A 55 5.02 -17.05 19.08
CA VAL A 55 3.77 -16.92 18.31
C VAL A 55 2.59 -17.51 19.09
N VAL A 56 2.73 -18.71 19.63
CA VAL A 56 1.66 -19.38 20.38
C VAL A 56 1.27 -18.55 21.60
N PHE A 57 2.26 -18.06 22.37
CA PHE A 57 1.98 -17.17 23.48
C PHE A 57 1.40 -15.83 23.03
N GLY A 58 1.94 -15.21 21.98
CA GLY A 58 1.46 -13.93 21.47
C GLY A 58 -0.01 -13.98 21.04
N LEU A 59 -0.38 -14.98 20.22
CA LEU A 59 -1.75 -15.16 19.75
C LEU A 59 -2.69 -15.63 20.88
N GLY A 60 -2.24 -16.56 21.73
CA GLY A 60 -3.00 -17.01 22.90
C GLY A 60 -3.25 -15.88 23.91
N PHE A 61 -2.31 -14.96 24.06
CA PHE A 61 -2.45 -13.80 24.94
C PHE A 61 -3.53 -12.83 24.48
N ILE A 62 -3.72 -12.65 23.16
CA ILE A 62 -4.83 -11.84 22.62
C ILE A 62 -6.17 -12.42 23.06
N ILE A 63 -6.34 -13.74 22.87
CA ILE A 63 -7.56 -14.45 23.24
C ILE A 63 -7.80 -14.35 24.75
N PHE A 64 -6.76 -14.63 25.56
CA PHE A 64 -6.86 -14.53 27.01
C PHE A 64 -7.33 -13.15 27.47
N ILE A 65 -6.77 -12.07 26.92
CA ILE A 65 -7.15 -10.71 27.30
C ILE A 65 -8.59 -10.37 26.90
N HIS A 66 -9.04 -10.88 25.75
CA HIS A 66 -10.43 -10.76 25.33
C HIS A 66 -11.39 -11.43 26.33
N GLU A 67 -11.16 -12.70 26.66
CA GLU A 67 -11.97 -13.44 27.63
C GLU A 67 -11.91 -12.82 29.03
N LEU A 68 -10.73 -12.34 29.43
CA LEU A 68 -10.54 -11.64 30.70
C LEU A 68 -11.44 -10.40 30.79
N GLY A 69 -11.71 -9.71 29.68
CA GLY A 69 -12.65 -8.59 29.64
C GLY A 69 -14.06 -8.98 30.07
N HIS A 70 -14.63 -10.01 29.41
CA HIS A 70 -15.95 -10.52 29.76
C HIS A 70 -16.00 -10.98 31.22
N PHE A 71 -14.98 -11.73 31.65
CA PHE A 71 -14.86 -12.22 33.03
C PHE A 71 -14.88 -11.09 34.06
N LEU A 72 -14.02 -10.09 33.90
CA LEU A 72 -13.91 -8.97 34.85
C LEU A 72 -15.20 -8.15 34.89
N ALA A 73 -15.83 -7.89 33.74
CA ALA A 73 -17.09 -7.16 33.68
C ALA A 73 -18.27 -7.95 34.28
N ALA A 74 -18.28 -9.27 34.10
CA ALA A 74 -19.28 -10.16 34.70
C ALA A 74 -19.18 -10.15 36.22
N LYS A 75 -17.97 -10.33 36.76
CA LYS A 75 -17.71 -10.25 38.20
C LYS A 75 -18.05 -8.88 38.78
N TRP A 76 -17.71 -7.80 38.06
CA TRP A 76 -18.06 -6.44 38.50
C TRP A 76 -19.58 -6.18 38.50
N SER A 77 -20.31 -6.81 37.58
CA SER A 77 -21.77 -6.73 37.51
C SER A 77 -22.48 -7.75 38.42
N ASP A 78 -21.74 -8.43 39.28
CA ASP A 78 -22.24 -9.49 40.17
C ASP A 78 -22.98 -10.61 39.42
N VAL A 79 -22.44 -11.02 38.27
CA VAL A 79 -22.88 -12.20 37.52
C VAL A 79 -22.09 -13.42 37.95
N HIS A 80 -22.79 -14.55 38.15
CA HIS A 80 -22.14 -15.81 38.47
C HIS A 80 -21.45 -16.39 37.23
N VAL A 81 -20.13 -16.52 37.31
CA VAL A 81 -19.30 -17.12 36.25
C VAL A 81 -18.95 -18.54 36.66
N LYS A 82 -19.46 -19.51 35.90
CA LYS A 82 -19.22 -20.95 36.11
C LYS A 82 -17.77 -21.30 35.76
N THR A 83 -17.36 -20.94 34.54
CA THR A 83 -16.09 -21.39 33.97
C THR A 83 -15.38 -20.27 33.22
N PHE A 84 -14.07 -20.13 33.46
CA PHE A 84 -13.15 -19.34 32.66
C PHE A 84 -12.16 -20.30 31.97
N SER A 85 -12.23 -20.38 30.65
CA SER A 85 -11.41 -21.31 29.87
C SER A 85 -10.51 -20.60 28.88
N ILE A 86 -9.24 -21.04 28.83
CA ILE A 86 -8.35 -20.77 27.70
C ILE A 86 -8.29 -22.08 26.89
N GLY A 87 -8.76 -22.04 25.65
CA GLY A 87 -8.92 -23.21 24.80
C GLY A 87 -10.32 -23.84 24.89
N PHE A 88 -10.57 -24.77 23.97
CA PHE A 88 -11.82 -25.53 23.85
C PHE A 88 -11.62 -27.01 24.18
N GLY A 89 -12.74 -27.69 24.42
CA GLY A 89 -12.78 -29.11 24.77
C GLY A 89 -12.59 -29.38 26.26
N PRO A 90 -12.42 -30.65 26.66
CA PRO A 90 -12.20 -30.99 28.05
C PRO A 90 -10.88 -30.41 28.57
N ALA A 91 -10.79 -30.22 29.88
CA ALA A 91 -9.58 -29.72 30.52
C ALA A 91 -8.38 -30.64 30.21
N VAL A 92 -7.22 -30.04 29.95
CA VAL A 92 -5.95 -30.76 29.98
C VAL A 92 -5.81 -31.36 31.39
N PRO A 93 -5.46 -32.66 31.51
CA PRO A 93 -5.38 -33.30 32.82
C PRO A 93 -4.54 -32.49 33.80
N PHE A 94 -5.09 -32.22 34.99
CA PHE A 94 -4.46 -31.43 36.05
C PHE A 94 -4.30 -29.92 35.75
N CYS A 95 -4.87 -29.40 34.66
CA CYS A 95 -4.84 -27.98 34.31
C CYS A 95 -6.21 -27.32 34.51
N SER A 96 -6.87 -27.67 35.60
CA SER A 96 -8.08 -27.01 36.09
C SER A 96 -7.90 -26.65 37.56
N TYR A 97 -8.56 -25.59 38.00
CA TYR A 97 -8.55 -25.17 39.39
C TYR A 97 -9.78 -24.35 39.69
N ARG A 98 -10.48 -24.65 40.80
CA ARG A 98 -11.61 -23.85 41.25
C ARG A 98 -11.16 -22.85 42.29
N TRP A 99 -11.41 -21.57 42.03
CA TRP A 99 -11.17 -20.50 42.97
C TRP A 99 -12.47 -19.75 43.26
N GLY A 100 -12.94 -19.88 44.49
CA GLY A 100 -14.26 -19.41 44.91
C GLY A 100 -15.36 -20.16 44.17
N GLU A 101 -16.14 -19.43 43.39
CA GLU A 101 -17.26 -19.96 42.63
C GLU A 101 -16.94 -20.26 41.15
N THR A 102 -15.75 -19.87 40.68
CA THR A 102 -15.37 -20.01 39.27
C THR A 102 -14.32 -21.10 39.09
N THR A 103 -14.54 -21.95 38.09
CA THR A 103 -13.59 -22.95 37.63
C THR A 103 -12.73 -22.38 36.51
N TYR A 104 -11.42 -22.37 36.72
CA TYR A 104 -10.43 -21.98 35.72
C TYR A 104 -9.89 -23.23 35.05
N MET A 105 -9.84 -23.28 33.72
CA MET A 105 -9.26 -24.42 33.01
C MET A 105 -8.47 -24.05 31.76
N LEU A 106 -7.53 -24.92 31.40
CA LEU A 106 -6.87 -24.94 30.10
C LEU A 106 -7.46 -26.09 29.27
N GLY A 107 -8.16 -25.79 28.18
CA GLY A 107 -8.73 -26.78 27.27
C GLY A 107 -7.67 -27.44 26.39
N ILE A 108 -7.92 -28.68 25.97
CA ILE A 108 -7.00 -29.45 25.11
C ILE A 108 -6.79 -28.79 23.73
N ILE A 109 -7.77 -28.05 23.22
CA ILE A 109 -7.65 -27.34 21.94
C ILE A 109 -7.25 -25.88 22.20
N PRO A 110 -6.03 -25.44 21.84
CA PRO A 110 -5.53 -24.09 22.15
C PRO A 110 -6.09 -22.98 21.23
N LEU A 111 -7.16 -23.25 20.48
CA LEU A 111 -7.72 -22.35 19.46
C LEU A 111 -8.97 -21.63 19.96
N GLY A 112 -8.82 -20.73 20.93
CA GLY A 112 -9.94 -19.95 21.46
C GLY A 112 -9.96 -19.92 22.98
N GLY A 113 -11.08 -19.50 23.54
CA GLY A 113 -11.37 -19.42 24.97
C GLY A 113 -12.85 -19.13 25.15
N TYR A 114 -13.34 -19.22 26.38
CA TYR A 114 -14.71 -18.79 26.69
C TYR A 114 -14.88 -18.46 28.16
N VAL A 115 -15.84 -17.60 28.45
CA VAL A 115 -16.37 -17.33 29.79
C VAL A 115 -17.81 -17.84 29.83
N SER A 116 -18.09 -18.85 30.66
CA SER A 116 -19.44 -19.39 30.82
C SER A 116 -20.13 -18.72 32.01
N MET A 117 -21.26 -18.05 31.75
CA MET A 117 -22.07 -17.36 32.76
C MET A 117 -23.42 -18.06 32.95
N VAL A 118 -23.96 -18.02 34.18
CA VAL A 118 -25.33 -18.51 34.46
C VAL A 118 -26.33 -17.69 33.64
N GLY A 119 -27.23 -18.38 32.92
CA GLY A 119 -28.27 -17.77 32.11
C GLY A 119 -27.81 -17.14 30.80
N GLU A 120 -26.60 -17.41 30.29
CA GLU A 120 -26.13 -16.93 28.99
C GLU A 120 -26.56 -17.85 27.82
N GLY A 121 -26.99 -19.08 28.10
CA GLY A 121 -27.34 -20.10 27.10
C GLY A 121 -28.62 -19.82 26.29
N THR A 122 -28.67 -20.40 25.08
CA THR A 122 -29.78 -20.31 24.10
C THR A 122 -31.06 -21.06 24.49
N GLY A 123 -31.17 -21.57 25.71
CA GLY A 123 -32.32 -22.38 26.12
C GLY A 123 -32.39 -23.75 25.45
N GLU A 124 -31.27 -24.26 24.88
CA GLU A 124 -31.19 -25.69 24.59
C GLU A 124 -30.96 -26.43 25.91
N SER A 125 -32.08 -26.76 26.54
CA SER A 125 -32.15 -27.83 27.51
C SER A 125 -31.61 -29.09 26.84
N THR A 126 -30.45 -29.58 27.28
CA THR A 126 -30.22 -31.03 27.24
C THR A 126 -31.43 -31.69 27.93
N PRO A 127 -31.88 -32.88 27.47
CA PRO A 127 -33.00 -33.58 28.10
C PRO A 127 -32.82 -33.77 29.62
N ASP A 128 -31.56 -33.77 30.07
CA ASP A 128 -31.13 -33.65 31.46
C ASP A 128 -30.63 -32.22 31.70
N GLY A 129 -31.53 -31.26 31.96
CA GLY A 129 -31.18 -29.86 32.18
C GLY A 129 -30.03 -29.70 33.16
N ASP A 130 -29.05 -28.84 32.82
CA ASP A 130 -27.96 -28.49 33.74
C ASP A 130 -28.59 -27.95 35.05
N PRO A 131 -28.43 -28.66 36.19
CA PRO A 131 -29.00 -28.23 37.46
C PRO A 131 -28.47 -26.88 37.95
N ASP A 132 -27.37 -26.37 37.35
CA ASP A 132 -26.74 -25.10 37.69
C ASP A 132 -27.13 -23.94 36.74
N ASP A 133 -28.05 -24.14 35.77
CA ASP A 133 -28.60 -23.06 34.92
C ASP A 133 -29.98 -22.61 35.43
N ASP A 134 -30.06 -22.23 36.71
CA ASP A 134 -31.27 -21.62 37.26
C ASP A 134 -31.43 -20.20 36.71
N ASP A 135 -32.22 -20.09 35.63
CA ASP A 135 -32.63 -18.81 35.04
C ASP A 135 -33.28 -17.86 36.08
N ASN A 136 -33.68 -18.33 37.27
CA ASN A 136 -34.19 -17.50 38.37
C ASN A 136 -33.12 -16.94 39.32
N ASP A 137 -31.83 -17.27 39.17
CA ASP A 137 -30.77 -16.71 40.01
C ASP A 137 -30.70 -15.17 39.79
N PRO A 138 -30.77 -14.32 40.84
CA PRO A 138 -30.55 -12.87 40.73
C PRO A 138 -29.17 -12.49 40.14
N ARG A 139 -28.22 -13.41 40.16
CA ARG A 139 -26.87 -13.31 39.59
C ARG A 139 -26.77 -13.95 38.19
N SER A 140 -27.90 -14.38 37.61
CA SER A 140 -28.01 -14.77 36.20
C SER A 140 -27.81 -13.57 35.27
N PHE A 141 -27.13 -13.81 34.15
CA PHE A 141 -26.88 -12.81 33.11
C PHE A 141 -28.18 -12.19 32.58
N LYS A 142 -29.19 -13.00 32.27
CA LYS A 142 -30.52 -12.55 31.79
C LYS A 142 -31.22 -11.61 32.77
N ASN A 143 -31.03 -11.83 34.06
CA ASN A 143 -31.69 -11.07 35.13
C ASN A 143 -31.02 -9.73 35.43
N LYS A 144 -29.82 -9.47 34.87
CA LYS A 144 -29.15 -8.18 35.03
C LYS A 144 -29.76 -7.10 34.13
N PRO A 145 -29.72 -5.82 34.57
CA PRO A 145 -30.12 -4.70 33.73
C PRO A 145 -29.39 -4.71 32.38
N VAL A 146 -30.07 -4.25 31.33
CA VAL A 146 -29.53 -4.20 29.96
C VAL A 146 -28.15 -3.52 29.92
N GLY A 147 -27.95 -2.44 30.68
CA GLY A 147 -26.66 -1.75 30.75
C GLY A 147 -25.50 -2.61 31.26
N SER A 148 -25.75 -3.47 32.26
CA SER A 148 -24.74 -4.41 32.77
C SER A 148 -24.44 -5.50 31.75
N ARG A 149 -25.46 -6.05 31.08
CA ARG A 149 -25.26 -7.03 29.99
C ARG A 149 -24.48 -6.42 28.81
N MET A 150 -24.79 -5.18 28.44
CA MET A 150 -24.05 -4.43 27.40
C MET A 150 -22.59 -4.24 27.81
N LEU A 151 -22.30 -3.86 29.06
CA LEU A 151 -20.94 -3.73 29.57
C LEU A 151 -20.17 -5.04 29.42
N ILE A 152 -20.75 -6.16 29.88
CA ILE A 152 -20.14 -7.50 29.82
C ILE A 152 -19.80 -7.88 28.38
N ILE A 153 -20.75 -7.76 27.44
CA ILE A 153 -20.52 -8.12 26.03
C ILE A 153 -19.48 -7.19 25.38
N SER A 154 -19.49 -5.89 25.69
CA SER A 154 -18.49 -4.97 25.13
C SER A 154 -17.09 -5.13 25.75
N ALA A 155 -16.97 -5.77 26.91
CA ALA A 155 -15.73 -5.77 27.67
C ALA A 155 -14.58 -6.49 26.96
N GLY A 156 -14.86 -7.59 26.24
CA GLY A 156 -13.85 -8.27 25.43
C GLY A 156 -13.31 -7.39 24.30
N VAL A 157 -14.18 -6.66 23.60
CA VAL A 157 -13.79 -5.69 22.57
C VAL A 157 -12.96 -4.55 23.17
N ILE A 158 -13.38 -4.00 24.31
CA ILE A 158 -12.69 -2.91 25.00
C ILE A 158 -11.28 -3.37 25.44
N MET A 159 -11.15 -4.57 26.00
CA MET A 159 -9.87 -5.12 26.43
C MET A 159 -8.90 -5.34 25.27
N ASN A 160 -9.39 -5.76 24.11
CA ASN A 160 -8.56 -5.83 22.90
C ASN A 160 -8.07 -4.45 22.44
N PHE A 161 -8.90 -3.41 22.51
CA PHE A 161 -8.41 -2.04 22.26
C PHE A 161 -7.34 -1.61 23.26
N ILE A 162 -7.54 -1.90 24.55
CA ILE A 162 -6.56 -1.59 25.60
C ILE A 162 -5.24 -2.32 25.35
N LEU A 163 -5.30 -3.62 25.02
CA LEU A 163 -4.11 -4.42 24.68
C LEU A 163 -3.39 -3.83 23.46
N GLY A 164 -4.13 -3.54 22.39
CA GLY A 164 -3.58 -2.93 21.18
C GLY A 164 -2.84 -1.62 21.47
N ILE A 165 -3.46 -0.71 22.22
CA ILE A 165 -2.84 0.54 22.66
C ILE A 165 -1.59 0.25 23.49
N GLY A 166 -1.67 -0.66 24.48
CA GLY A 166 -0.53 -1.03 25.32
C GLY A 166 0.66 -1.57 24.53
N CYS A 167 0.42 -2.45 23.55
CA CYS A 167 1.42 -2.96 22.64
C CYS A 167 2.09 -1.84 21.82
N PHE A 168 1.30 -0.91 21.29
CA PHE A 168 1.84 0.23 20.54
C PHE A 168 2.63 1.19 21.42
N VAL A 169 2.15 1.49 22.62
CA VAL A 169 2.87 2.31 23.61
C VAL A 169 4.24 1.70 23.91
N ALA A 170 4.28 0.41 24.24
CA ALA A 170 5.52 -0.30 24.53
C ALA A 170 6.48 -0.29 23.33
N ALA A 171 5.96 -0.50 22.12
CA ALA A 171 6.77 -0.45 20.90
C ALA A 171 7.34 0.95 20.63
N TYR A 172 6.55 2.03 20.79
CA TYR A 172 7.03 3.40 20.60
C TYR A 172 8.01 3.86 21.68
N LEU A 173 7.98 3.30 22.89
CA LEU A 173 9.00 3.53 23.91
C LEU A 173 10.36 2.93 23.50
N HIS A 174 10.35 1.80 22.80
CA HIS A 174 11.58 1.22 22.23
C HIS A 174 12.04 1.97 20.99
N GLY A 175 11.10 2.28 20.10
CA GLY A 175 11.30 2.88 18.79
C GLY A 175 10.77 1.96 17.70
N VAL A 176 10.03 2.52 16.74
CA VAL A 176 9.43 1.78 15.64
C VAL A 176 9.98 2.30 14.32
N ALA A 177 10.50 1.40 13.47
CA ALA A 177 10.87 1.76 12.11
C ALA A 177 9.61 2.09 11.30
N GLU A 178 9.47 3.33 10.86
CA GLU A 178 8.39 3.78 9.98
C GLU A 178 8.94 4.56 8.79
N GLN A 179 8.21 4.52 7.68
CA GLN A 179 8.54 5.31 6.49
C GLN A 179 8.29 6.80 6.74
N PRO A 180 9.27 7.68 6.52
CA PRO A 180 9.11 9.11 6.80
C PRO A 180 8.07 9.72 5.86
N ALA A 181 7.38 10.77 6.31
CA ALA A 181 6.46 11.55 5.50
C ALA A 181 7.19 12.48 4.50
N THR A 182 8.24 11.98 3.84
CA THR A 182 8.99 12.70 2.82
C THR A 182 8.43 12.32 1.45
N ALA A 183 8.30 13.28 0.55
CA ALA A 183 7.91 13.02 -0.84
C ALA A 183 9.13 12.47 -1.62
N GLY A 184 9.34 11.15 -1.61
CA GLY A 184 10.43 10.51 -2.34
C GLY A 184 10.25 10.50 -3.86
N VAL A 185 9.00 10.35 -4.29
CA VAL A 185 8.56 10.45 -5.69
C VAL A 185 7.23 11.17 -5.69
N VAL A 186 6.98 12.00 -6.70
CA VAL A 186 5.73 12.74 -6.86
C VAL A 186 5.05 12.30 -8.15
N GLU A 187 3.82 11.84 -8.05
CA GLU A 187 3.01 11.45 -9.21
C GLU A 187 2.64 12.69 -10.02
N SER A 188 2.92 12.67 -11.33
CA SER A 188 2.65 13.80 -12.21
C SER A 188 1.16 14.16 -12.22
N GLY A 189 0.85 15.46 -12.16
CA GLY A 189 -0.51 15.98 -12.18
C GLY A 189 -1.37 15.71 -10.93
N SER A 190 -0.82 15.02 -9.93
CA SER A 190 -1.49 14.72 -8.66
C SER A 190 -1.73 15.95 -7.79
N ALA A 191 -2.45 15.76 -6.67
CA ALA A 191 -2.75 16.82 -5.71
C ALA A 191 -1.47 17.42 -5.07
N ALA A 192 -0.45 16.59 -4.78
CA ALA A 192 0.86 17.04 -4.32
C ALA A 192 1.61 17.84 -5.39
N TRP A 193 1.64 17.30 -6.61
CA TRP A 193 2.31 17.93 -7.74
C TRP A 193 1.74 19.32 -8.05
N ARG A 194 0.40 19.45 -8.06
CA ARG A 194 -0.30 20.73 -8.28
C ARG A 194 -0.05 21.73 -7.16
N ALA A 195 0.04 21.26 -5.91
CA ALA A 195 0.33 22.10 -4.76
C ALA A 195 1.78 22.61 -4.73
N GLY A 196 2.66 22.07 -5.57
CA GLY A 196 4.08 22.43 -5.61
C GLY A 196 4.96 21.65 -4.64
N ILE A 197 4.49 20.50 -4.14
CA ILE A 197 5.32 19.55 -3.37
C ILE A 197 6.30 18.89 -4.34
N ARG A 198 7.56 18.80 -3.91
CA ARG A 198 8.69 18.34 -4.70
C ARG A 198 9.32 17.08 -4.10
N THR A 199 10.15 16.42 -4.90
CA THR A 199 10.98 15.33 -4.40
C THR A 199 11.92 15.83 -3.29
N GLY A 200 11.94 15.10 -2.18
CA GLY A 200 12.71 15.43 -0.98
C GLY A 200 12.02 16.37 0.00
N ASP A 201 10.82 16.90 -0.31
CA ASP A 201 10.09 17.73 0.64
C ASP A 201 9.56 16.89 1.81
N ASP A 202 9.87 17.30 3.04
CA ASP A 202 9.37 16.66 4.26
C ASP A 202 8.02 17.26 4.66
N ILE A 203 6.99 16.42 4.77
CA ILE A 203 5.67 16.85 5.26
C ILE A 203 5.72 16.89 6.78
N THR A 204 5.83 18.10 7.34
CA THR A 204 5.88 18.34 8.78
C THR A 204 4.50 18.42 9.41
N ARG A 205 3.46 18.75 8.62
CA ARG A 205 2.07 18.76 9.06
C ARG A 205 1.11 18.45 7.92
N ILE A 206 0.05 17.68 8.19
CA ILE A 206 -1.04 17.44 7.24
C ILE A 206 -2.38 17.41 7.97
N GLY A 207 -3.32 18.25 7.55
CA GLY A 207 -4.55 18.47 8.30
C GLY A 207 -4.26 18.91 9.74
N GLY A 208 -4.78 18.15 10.72
CA GLY A 208 -4.50 18.33 12.15
C GLY A 208 -3.35 17.49 12.71
N ARG A 209 -2.63 16.73 11.88
CA ARG A 209 -1.53 15.86 12.31
C ARG A 209 -0.18 16.55 12.14
N GLU A 210 0.46 16.85 13.26
CA GLU A 210 1.87 17.29 13.34
C GLU A 210 2.82 16.10 13.22
N HIS A 211 4.00 16.29 12.64
CA HIS A 211 5.05 15.27 12.46
C HIS A 211 4.50 13.89 12.02
N PRO A 212 3.76 13.84 10.89
CA PRO A 212 3.24 12.58 10.38
C PRO A 212 4.39 11.66 9.94
N PHE A 213 4.15 10.36 10.01
CA PHE A 213 4.86 9.39 9.18
C PHE A 213 4.04 9.08 7.93
N PHE A 214 4.64 8.45 6.92
CA PHE A 214 4.00 8.25 5.62
C PHE A 214 2.65 7.53 5.72
N ASN A 215 2.59 6.51 6.58
CA ASN A 215 1.38 5.73 6.79
C ASN A 215 0.28 6.51 7.55
N ASP A 216 0.57 7.68 8.11
CA ASP A 216 -0.43 8.59 8.69
C ASP A 216 -1.15 9.40 7.60
N ILE A 217 -0.50 9.63 6.46
CA ILE A 217 -1.02 10.47 5.36
C ILE A 217 -2.25 9.83 4.72
N ARG A 218 -2.17 8.54 4.37
CA ARG A 218 -3.23 7.84 3.66
C ARG A 218 -4.61 7.97 4.32
N PRO A 219 -4.82 7.61 5.60
CA PRO A 219 -6.15 7.73 6.24
C PRO A 219 -6.67 9.17 6.30
N ILE A 220 -5.79 10.16 6.48
CA ILE A 220 -6.16 11.58 6.49
C ILE A 220 -6.66 11.99 5.10
N VAL A 221 -5.92 11.63 4.06
CA VAL A 221 -6.28 11.93 2.68
C VAL A 221 -7.57 11.20 2.28
N THR A 222 -7.71 9.90 2.58
CA THR A 222 -8.88 9.10 2.19
C THR A 222 -10.17 9.50 2.91
N SER A 223 -10.08 10.22 4.03
CA SER A 223 -11.25 10.73 4.77
C SER A 223 -11.69 12.13 4.34
N THR A 224 -10.96 12.78 3.43
CA THR A 224 -11.37 14.07 2.87
C THR A 224 -12.64 13.95 2.02
N LEU A 225 -13.50 14.98 2.12
CA LEU A 225 -14.66 15.16 1.28
C LEU A 225 -14.25 15.66 -0.11
N LYS A 226 -15.16 15.53 -1.07
CA LYS A 226 -14.96 16.05 -2.42
C LYS A 226 -14.69 17.57 -2.35
N ASP A 227 -13.63 18.00 -3.03
CA ASP A 227 -13.19 19.40 -3.11
C ASP A 227 -12.74 20.01 -1.77
N GLU A 228 -12.52 19.18 -0.74
CA GLU A 228 -12.03 19.64 0.56
C GLU A 228 -10.57 20.12 0.45
N GLN A 229 -10.32 21.31 1.00
CA GLN A 229 -8.99 21.88 1.08
C GLN A 229 -8.25 21.30 2.28
N LEU A 230 -7.18 20.57 2.00
CA LEU A 230 -6.31 19.97 3.00
C LEU A 230 -5.06 20.84 3.20
N PRO A 231 -4.87 21.48 4.38
CA PRO A 231 -3.66 22.21 4.68
C PRO A 231 -2.48 21.25 4.86
N VAL A 232 -1.34 21.59 4.28
CA VAL A 232 -0.09 20.82 4.38
C VAL A 232 1.04 21.80 4.69
N THR A 233 1.86 21.49 5.69
CA THR A 233 3.12 22.20 5.94
C THR A 233 4.26 21.30 5.55
N ILE A 234 5.19 21.83 4.77
CA ILE A 234 6.37 21.12 4.32
C ILE A 234 7.64 21.87 4.71
N THR A 235 8.73 21.14 4.89
CA THR A 235 10.08 21.68 4.85
C THR A 235 10.68 21.36 3.48
N SER A 236 10.93 22.39 2.70
CA SER A 236 11.44 22.29 1.33
C SER A 236 12.77 23.02 1.26
N ARG A 237 13.87 22.27 1.09
CA ARG A 237 15.25 22.81 1.02
C ARG A 237 15.59 23.72 2.21
N GLY A 238 15.23 23.30 3.42
CA GLY A 238 15.46 24.04 4.66
C GLY A 238 14.48 25.18 4.96
N ALA A 239 13.53 25.48 4.04
CA ALA A 239 12.50 26.48 4.25
C ALA A 239 11.14 25.85 4.52
N THR A 240 10.46 26.29 5.58
CA THR A 240 9.08 25.88 5.86
C THR A 240 8.11 26.60 4.92
N LYS A 241 7.20 25.85 4.30
CA LYS A 241 6.14 26.37 3.43
C LYS A 241 4.79 25.84 3.88
N GLU A 242 3.82 26.73 3.98
CA GLU A 242 2.43 26.37 4.15
C GLU A 242 1.75 26.28 2.78
N LEU A 243 1.20 25.12 2.48
CA LEU A 243 0.53 24.81 1.24
C LEU A 243 -0.92 24.38 1.52
N THR A 244 -1.73 24.45 0.48
CA THR A 244 -3.08 23.88 0.49
C THR A 244 -3.20 22.99 -0.74
N THR A 245 -3.53 21.72 -0.50
CA THR A 245 -3.80 20.73 -1.54
C THR A 245 -5.28 20.38 -1.53
N VAL A 246 -5.78 19.88 -2.65
CA VAL A 246 -7.14 19.33 -2.75
C VAL A 246 -6.96 17.90 -3.21
N PRO A 247 -7.05 16.90 -2.31
CA PRO A 247 -6.95 15.51 -2.69
C PRO A 247 -7.98 15.16 -3.76
N VAL A 248 -7.52 14.51 -4.82
CA VAL A 248 -8.37 14.14 -5.95
C VAL A 248 -8.47 12.64 -6.01
N ARG A 249 -9.67 12.16 -6.27
CA ARG A 249 -9.90 10.79 -6.68
C ARG A 249 -9.78 10.71 -8.20
N ASP A 250 -8.62 10.26 -8.66
CA ASP A 250 -8.40 10.00 -10.08
C ASP A 250 -9.32 8.87 -10.58
N GLU A 251 -9.58 8.85 -11.88
CA GLU A 251 -10.41 7.82 -12.49
C GLU A 251 -9.81 6.43 -12.26
N GLY A 252 -10.60 5.50 -11.72
CA GLY A 252 -10.13 4.17 -11.33
C GLY A 252 -9.45 4.09 -9.95
N ALA A 253 -9.13 5.23 -9.31
CA ALA A 253 -8.69 5.23 -7.91
C ALA A 253 -9.88 4.98 -6.97
N LEU A 254 -9.66 4.21 -5.91
CA LEU A 254 -10.68 3.93 -4.89
C LEU A 254 -10.94 5.11 -3.97
N TYR A 255 -9.86 5.77 -3.59
CA TYR A 255 -9.83 6.83 -2.61
C TYR A 255 -9.14 8.04 -3.22
N PRO A 256 -9.43 9.26 -2.73
CA PRO A 256 -8.59 10.40 -3.05
C PRO A 256 -7.14 10.12 -2.64
N GLN A 257 -6.21 10.65 -3.42
CA GLN A 257 -4.78 10.46 -3.20
C GLN A 257 -4.06 11.80 -3.21
N LEU A 258 -2.95 11.83 -2.47
CA LEU A 258 -2.02 12.95 -2.51
C LEU A 258 -1.05 12.82 -3.69
N GLY A 259 -0.70 11.59 -4.10
CA GLY A 259 0.19 11.31 -5.21
C GLY A 259 1.67 11.42 -4.86
N ILE A 260 2.06 10.86 -3.71
CA ILE A 260 3.45 10.77 -3.27
C ILE A 260 3.79 9.33 -2.90
N VAL A 261 5.08 9.00 -2.98
CA VAL A 261 5.65 7.71 -2.57
C VAL A 261 6.81 7.98 -1.59
N PRO A 262 7.07 7.12 -0.59
CA PRO A 262 8.17 7.33 0.35
C PRO A 262 9.53 7.39 -0.35
N PRO A 263 10.54 8.04 0.26
CA PRO A 263 11.90 8.04 -0.27
C PRO A 263 12.50 6.64 -0.25
N LEU A 264 13.43 6.43 -1.18
CA LEU A 264 14.21 5.20 -1.27
C LEU A 264 15.55 5.39 -0.56
N ARG A 265 16.16 4.28 -0.16
CA ARG A 265 17.54 4.25 0.35
C ARG A 265 18.41 3.36 -0.52
N LEU A 266 19.73 3.49 -0.40
CA LEU A 266 20.72 2.73 -1.17
C LEU A 266 20.83 1.23 -0.78
N GLY A 267 19.84 0.67 -0.09
CA GLY A 267 19.73 -0.77 0.09
C GLY A 267 18.90 -1.36 -1.05
N LEU A 268 19.45 -2.36 -1.74
CA LEU A 268 18.72 -3.15 -2.71
C LEU A 268 17.73 -4.07 -2.00
N ALA A 269 16.53 -4.21 -2.58
CA ALA A 269 15.42 -4.95 -1.98
C ALA A 269 15.84 -6.34 -1.51
N ASP A 270 15.48 -6.70 -0.29
CA ASP A 270 15.69 -8.03 0.25
C ASP A 270 14.38 -8.81 0.38
N SER A 271 14.34 -10.02 -0.18
CA SER A 271 13.17 -10.89 -0.07
C SER A 271 13.60 -12.35 -0.05
N ARG A 272 13.08 -13.09 0.94
CA ARG A 272 13.30 -14.53 1.08
C ARG A 272 12.52 -15.38 0.07
N LYS A 273 11.73 -14.76 -0.83
CA LYS A 273 11.05 -15.49 -1.91
C LYS A 273 12.11 -16.14 -2.81
N ARG A 274 11.98 -17.46 -3.03
CA ARG A 274 12.89 -18.21 -3.89
C ARG A 274 12.94 -17.59 -5.29
N GLY A 275 14.14 -17.32 -5.80
CA GLY A 275 14.35 -16.75 -7.14
C GLY A 275 14.13 -15.23 -7.23
N PHE A 276 13.92 -14.55 -6.11
CA PHE A 276 13.84 -13.08 -6.11
C PHE A 276 15.20 -12.45 -6.42
N THR A 277 15.19 -11.44 -7.29
CA THR A 277 16.35 -10.59 -7.60
C THR A 277 16.02 -9.14 -7.30
N PRO A 278 16.95 -8.33 -6.79
CA PRO A 278 16.73 -6.91 -6.50
C PRO A 278 16.80 -6.02 -7.75
N VAL A 279 16.52 -6.61 -8.91
CA VAL A 279 16.58 -5.98 -10.22
C VAL A 279 15.50 -6.59 -11.08
N TYR A 280 14.87 -5.78 -11.92
CA TYR A 280 13.85 -6.26 -12.84
C TYR A 280 14.49 -7.16 -13.92
N PRO A 281 13.96 -8.37 -14.16
CA PRO A 281 14.50 -9.28 -15.19
C PRO A 281 14.62 -8.62 -16.57
N GLY A 282 15.69 -8.91 -17.30
CA GLY A 282 15.94 -8.40 -18.66
C GLY A 282 16.45 -6.95 -18.75
N THR A 283 16.45 -6.19 -17.65
CA THR A 283 17.00 -4.82 -17.60
C THR A 283 18.54 -4.78 -17.58
N PRO A 284 19.18 -3.63 -17.89
CA PRO A 284 20.63 -3.49 -17.79
C PRO A 284 21.21 -3.84 -16.42
N ALA A 285 20.52 -3.49 -15.32
CA ALA A 285 20.95 -3.86 -13.98
C ALA A 285 20.93 -5.39 -13.78
N ALA A 286 19.94 -6.11 -14.32
CA ALA A 286 19.90 -7.57 -14.26
C ALA A 286 21.01 -8.25 -15.09
N GLN A 287 21.46 -7.61 -16.16
CA GLN A 287 22.53 -8.11 -17.02
C GLN A 287 23.93 -7.85 -16.44
N ALA A 288 24.09 -6.81 -15.63
CA ALA A 288 25.37 -6.47 -15.01
C ALA A 288 25.91 -7.61 -14.13
N LYS A 289 27.23 -7.81 -14.15
CA LYS A 289 27.95 -8.83 -13.37
C LYS A 289 29.22 -8.22 -12.80
N ASP A 290 29.62 -8.70 -11.62
CA ASP A 290 30.94 -8.43 -11.05
C ASP A 290 32.03 -9.27 -11.73
N ALA A 291 33.29 -9.08 -11.34
CA ALA A 291 34.42 -9.84 -11.87
C ALA A 291 34.32 -11.36 -11.61
N GLY A 292 33.53 -11.78 -10.62
CA GLY A 292 33.24 -13.18 -10.31
C GLY A 292 32.02 -13.74 -11.05
N GLY A 293 31.39 -12.97 -11.93
CA GLY A 293 30.20 -13.39 -12.67
C GLY A 293 28.91 -13.35 -11.84
N ARG A 294 28.90 -12.69 -10.68
CA ARG A 294 27.70 -12.53 -9.84
C ARG A 294 26.96 -11.24 -10.18
N GLY A 295 25.63 -11.29 -10.19
CA GLY A 295 24.80 -10.09 -10.33
C GLY A 295 24.63 -9.35 -9.00
N PHE A 296 23.71 -8.38 -9.00
CA PHE A 296 23.19 -7.79 -7.77
C PHE A 296 22.42 -8.83 -6.95
N GLU A 297 22.68 -8.89 -5.65
CA GLU A 297 22.11 -9.86 -4.72
C GLU A 297 21.13 -9.18 -3.73
N PRO A 298 20.07 -9.88 -3.27
CA PRO A 298 19.11 -9.32 -2.32
C PRO A 298 19.78 -8.80 -1.03
N GLY A 299 19.54 -7.54 -0.71
CA GLY A 299 20.12 -6.83 0.44
C GLY A 299 21.54 -6.29 0.25
N ASP A 300 22.08 -6.29 -0.97
CA ASP A 300 23.28 -5.53 -1.33
C ASP A 300 23.08 -4.03 -1.02
N LYS A 301 24.11 -3.37 -0.48
CA LYS A 301 24.09 -1.92 -0.23
C LYS A 301 24.93 -1.20 -1.28
N VAL A 302 24.33 -0.28 -2.03
CA VAL A 302 25.03 0.56 -2.99
C VAL A 302 25.84 1.62 -2.22
N VAL A 303 27.17 1.60 -2.34
CA VAL A 303 28.08 2.44 -1.53
C VAL A 303 28.87 3.46 -2.34
N ALA A 304 29.03 3.23 -3.64
CA ALA A 304 29.64 4.18 -4.57
C ALA A 304 29.10 3.98 -5.99
N ALA A 305 29.23 5.01 -6.83
CA ALA A 305 28.98 4.90 -8.27
C ALA A 305 29.94 5.79 -9.04
N THR A 306 30.03 5.58 -10.37
CA THR A 306 30.72 6.51 -11.27
C THR A 306 30.24 7.94 -11.01
N ASP A 307 31.19 8.83 -10.80
CA ASP A 307 30.97 10.27 -10.66
C ASP A 307 30.96 10.92 -12.04
N PRO A 308 29.90 11.65 -12.43
CA PRO A 308 29.80 12.28 -13.74
C PRO A 308 30.89 13.33 -14.01
N ALA A 309 31.44 13.96 -12.95
CA ALA A 309 32.45 15.01 -13.08
C ALA A 309 33.86 14.44 -13.24
N THR A 310 34.18 13.33 -12.59
CA THR A 310 35.55 12.76 -12.59
C THR A 310 35.69 11.47 -13.39
N GLY A 311 34.59 10.76 -13.64
CA GLY A 311 34.57 9.42 -14.24
C GLY A 311 35.04 8.31 -13.28
N ALA A 312 35.48 8.64 -12.07
CA ALA A 312 35.91 7.66 -11.07
C ALA A 312 34.70 7.11 -10.28
N VAL A 313 34.83 5.90 -9.73
CA VAL A 313 33.83 5.35 -8.80
C VAL A 313 34.07 5.94 -7.40
N THR A 314 33.21 6.86 -6.98
CA THR A 314 33.33 7.59 -5.71
C THR A 314 32.14 7.33 -4.79
N ALA A 315 32.38 7.39 -3.48
CA ALA A 315 31.31 7.30 -2.49
C ALA A 315 30.29 8.44 -2.67
N PHE A 316 29.07 8.18 -2.23
CA PHE A 316 28.02 9.21 -2.23
C PHE A 316 28.23 10.21 -1.10
N LYS A 317 27.58 11.36 -1.21
CA LYS A 317 27.44 12.28 -0.07
C LYS A 317 26.79 11.52 1.11
N PRO A 318 27.20 11.79 2.36
CA PRO A 318 26.49 11.26 3.52
C PRO A 318 25.01 11.67 3.47
N ASP A 319 24.13 10.74 3.80
CA ASP A 319 22.70 11.02 3.96
C ASP A 319 22.48 12.00 5.14
N GLU A 320 21.57 12.95 4.96
CA GLU A 320 21.30 14.01 5.94
C GLU A 320 20.72 13.45 7.26
N HIS A 321 19.95 12.37 7.19
CA HIS A 321 19.25 11.76 8.32
C HIS A 321 20.06 10.60 8.93
N ASP A 322 20.91 9.95 8.14
CA ASP A 322 21.82 8.89 8.60
C ASP A 322 23.20 9.01 7.94
N PRO A 323 24.14 9.77 8.54
CA PRO A 323 25.47 9.99 7.95
C PRO A 323 26.32 8.71 7.77
N ALA A 324 25.91 7.57 8.33
CA ALA A 324 26.59 6.30 8.15
C ALA A 324 26.31 5.64 6.78
N ARG A 325 25.34 6.14 6.02
CA ARG A 325 25.00 5.68 4.66
C ARG A 325 25.14 6.80 3.64
N GLY A 326 25.15 6.41 2.36
CA GLY A 326 25.12 7.35 1.24
C GLY A 326 23.72 7.89 0.95
N ASP A 327 23.66 9.11 0.44
CA ASP A 327 22.47 9.79 -0.04
C ASP A 327 21.94 9.14 -1.33
N TYR A 328 20.67 8.70 -1.30
CA TYR A 328 20.00 8.14 -2.47
C TYR A 328 19.82 9.18 -3.58
N ASP A 329 19.59 10.45 -3.22
CA ASP A 329 19.38 11.50 -4.22
C ASP A 329 20.67 11.81 -4.97
N ASP A 330 21.85 11.72 -4.32
CA ASP A 330 23.15 11.79 -5.00
C ASP A 330 23.29 10.67 -6.04
N PHE A 331 22.94 9.43 -5.68
CA PHE A 331 22.91 8.32 -6.64
C PHE A 331 21.97 8.59 -7.82
N TYR A 332 20.74 9.04 -7.56
CA TYR A 332 19.76 9.33 -8.61
C TYR A 332 20.24 10.45 -9.55
N ARG A 333 20.82 11.53 -9.02
CA ARG A 333 21.40 12.63 -9.81
C ARG A 333 22.49 12.13 -10.75
N ARG A 334 23.39 11.25 -10.27
CA ARG A 334 24.42 10.62 -11.13
C ARG A 334 23.80 9.78 -12.23
N MET A 335 22.72 9.04 -11.96
CA MET A 335 22.00 8.28 -12.99
C MET A 335 21.39 9.18 -14.06
N VAL A 336 20.80 10.31 -13.66
CA VAL A 336 20.22 11.31 -14.59
C VAL A 336 21.33 11.92 -15.46
N ASP A 337 22.43 12.37 -14.87
CA ASP A 337 23.52 13.04 -15.61
C ASP A 337 24.33 12.08 -16.51
N GLN A 338 24.17 10.78 -16.31
CA GLN A 338 24.84 9.72 -17.07
C GLN A 338 23.86 8.78 -17.76
N ALA A 339 22.61 9.18 -17.99
CA ALA A 339 21.54 8.30 -18.48
C ALA A 339 21.94 7.50 -19.74
N ASP A 340 22.68 8.12 -20.67
CA ASP A 340 23.18 7.52 -21.92
C ASP A 340 24.55 6.84 -21.82
N LYS A 341 25.14 6.78 -20.63
CA LYS A 341 26.51 6.26 -20.41
C LYS A 341 26.48 5.02 -19.51
N PRO A 342 27.41 4.08 -19.66
CA PRO A 342 27.58 3.01 -18.67
C PRO A 342 27.98 3.62 -17.33
N VAL A 343 27.47 3.04 -16.24
CA VAL A 343 27.78 3.46 -14.87
C VAL A 343 28.22 2.26 -14.07
N THR A 344 29.39 2.35 -13.44
CA THR A 344 29.87 1.34 -12.49
C THR A 344 29.28 1.64 -11.12
N VAL A 345 28.61 0.65 -10.53
CA VAL A 345 28.02 0.69 -9.20
C VAL A 345 28.80 -0.24 -8.30
N ARG A 346 29.29 0.29 -7.17
CA ARG A 346 29.93 -0.49 -6.11
C ARG A 346 28.90 -0.87 -5.06
N VAL A 347 28.83 -2.16 -4.77
CA VAL A 347 27.98 -2.70 -3.71
C VAL A 347 28.80 -3.30 -2.58
N ALA A 348 28.31 -3.15 -1.35
CA ALA A 348 28.73 -3.93 -0.20
C ALA A 348 27.74 -5.09 -0.01
N ARG A 349 28.26 -6.30 -0.04
CA ARG A 349 27.51 -7.56 0.09
C ARG A 349 27.26 -7.87 1.57
N LYS A 350 26.30 -8.76 1.85
CA LYS A 350 26.00 -9.23 3.23
C LYS A 350 27.16 -9.97 3.90
N ASP A 351 28.02 -10.61 3.11
CA ASP A 351 29.23 -11.28 3.62
C ASP A 351 30.38 -10.31 3.96
N GLY A 352 30.17 -9.01 3.78
CA GLY A 352 31.14 -7.94 4.03
C GLY A 352 32.08 -7.64 2.85
N SER A 353 32.02 -8.41 1.76
CA SER A 353 32.80 -8.13 0.55
C SER A 353 32.24 -6.94 -0.23
N THR A 354 33.06 -6.37 -1.12
CA THR A 354 32.61 -5.32 -2.06
C THR A 354 32.77 -5.80 -3.49
N ALA A 355 31.89 -5.34 -4.37
CA ALA A 355 31.91 -5.68 -5.79
C ALA A 355 31.53 -4.48 -6.65
N ASP A 356 32.22 -4.32 -7.78
CA ASP A 356 31.92 -3.31 -8.79
C ASP A 356 31.21 -3.96 -9.98
N LEU A 357 30.05 -3.43 -10.35
CA LEU A 357 29.23 -3.89 -11.47
C LEU A 357 29.01 -2.74 -12.45
N THR A 358 29.43 -2.90 -13.69
CA THR A 358 29.18 -1.90 -14.75
C THR A 358 27.83 -2.16 -15.38
N VAL A 359 26.91 -1.20 -15.20
CA VAL A 359 25.55 -1.24 -15.70
C VAL A 359 25.48 -0.42 -16.99
N ALA A 360 25.04 -1.07 -18.08
CA ALA A 360 24.82 -0.40 -19.36
C ALA A 360 23.72 0.68 -19.27
N PRO A 361 23.67 1.66 -20.20
CA PRO A 361 22.53 2.55 -20.35
C PRO A 361 21.23 1.77 -20.53
N ALA A 362 20.15 2.21 -19.88
CA ALA A 362 18.80 1.79 -20.26
C ALA A 362 18.29 2.78 -21.30
N LEU A 363 18.02 2.34 -22.52
CA LEU A 363 17.54 3.22 -23.59
C LEU A 363 16.02 3.16 -23.70
N ARG A 364 15.41 4.31 -24.01
CA ARG A 364 14.03 4.36 -24.47
C ARG A 364 13.89 3.57 -25.77
N HIS A 365 12.76 2.91 -25.96
CA HIS A 365 12.43 2.14 -27.15
C HIS A 365 11.31 2.81 -27.96
N ASP A 366 11.57 3.02 -29.24
CA ASP A 366 10.67 3.64 -30.20
C ASP A 366 9.77 2.61 -30.89
N LEU A 367 8.45 2.83 -30.81
CA LEU A 367 7.49 2.09 -31.61
C LEU A 367 7.40 2.60 -33.05
N GLY A 368 7.91 3.81 -33.31
CA GLY A 368 7.75 4.52 -34.56
C GLY A 368 6.36 5.15 -34.69
N ILE A 369 5.60 5.29 -33.60
CA ILE A 369 4.30 5.96 -33.60
C ILE A 369 4.43 7.27 -32.85
N ARG A 370 4.16 8.37 -33.55
CA ARG A 370 4.04 9.68 -32.93
C ARG A 370 2.57 9.94 -32.63
N PHE A 371 2.28 10.15 -31.35
CA PHE A 371 0.91 10.36 -30.87
C PHE A 371 0.52 11.84 -30.89
N GLN A 372 -0.78 12.11 -30.86
CA GLN A 372 -1.30 13.47 -30.80
C GLN A 372 -1.06 14.11 -29.43
N MET A 373 -0.81 15.42 -29.44
CA MET A 373 -0.69 16.20 -28.21
C MET A 373 -2.09 16.36 -27.58
N GLY A 374 -2.23 15.89 -26.34
CA GLY A 374 -3.47 16.04 -25.58
C GLY A 374 -3.56 17.37 -24.83
N LYS A 375 -4.64 17.51 -24.07
CA LYS A 375 -4.89 18.69 -23.24
C LYS A 375 -3.91 18.78 -22.08
N VAL A 376 -3.61 20.02 -21.66
CA VAL A 376 -2.93 20.30 -20.40
C VAL A 376 -3.81 19.80 -19.26
N ALA A 377 -3.26 18.88 -18.48
CA ALA A 377 -3.96 18.17 -17.43
C ALA A 377 -3.73 18.81 -16.06
N ALA A 378 -2.57 19.45 -15.86
CA ALA A 378 -2.21 20.09 -14.62
C ALA A 378 -1.21 21.23 -14.82
N VAL A 379 -1.31 22.23 -13.95
CA VAL A 379 -0.32 23.30 -13.77
C VAL A 379 0.07 23.35 -12.31
N ARG A 380 1.36 23.49 -12.04
CA ARG A 380 1.93 23.54 -10.69
C ARG A 380 1.83 24.96 -10.15
N ARG A 381 1.28 25.10 -8.95
CA ARG A 381 1.21 26.39 -8.24
C ARG A 381 2.61 26.96 -8.01
N GLY A 382 2.80 28.23 -8.33
CA GLY A 382 4.08 28.93 -8.26
C GLY A 382 5.10 28.52 -9.32
N GLY A 383 4.74 27.63 -10.26
CA GLY A 383 5.60 27.26 -11.38
C GLY A 383 5.52 28.26 -12.55
N PRO A 384 6.40 28.15 -13.56
CA PRO A 384 6.44 29.10 -14.67
C PRO A 384 5.13 29.24 -15.46
N ALA A 385 4.38 28.17 -15.63
CA ALA A 385 3.10 28.17 -16.33
C ALA A 385 1.90 28.63 -15.48
N ASP A 386 2.10 28.86 -14.17
CA ASP A 386 1.02 29.21 -13.25
C ASP A 386 0.36 30.54 -13.63
N GLY A 387 -0.97 30.57 -13.62
CA GLY A 387 -1.78 31.72 -14.06
C GLY A 387 -1.72 32.05 -15.56
N GLN A 388 -0.89 31.36 -16.36
CA GLN A 388 -0.74 31.62 -17.80
C GLN A 388 -1.36 30.53 -18.68
N VAL A 389 -1.37 29.29 -18.19
CA VAL A 389 -1.91 28.11 -18.88
C VAL A 389 -3.17 27.60 -18.18
N THR A 390 -4.18 27.20 -18.96
CA THR A 390 -5.43 26.64 -18.46
C THR A 390 -5.37 25.11 -18.51
N ALA A 391 -5.39 24.47 -17.34
CA ALA A 391 -5.44 23.01 -17.21
C ALA A 391 -6.88 22.50 -17.06
N ALA A 392 -7.11 21.26 -17.47
CA ALA A 392 -8.35 20.57 -17.20
C ALA A 392 -8.55 20.38 -15.67
N PRO A 393 -9.80 20.46 -15.17
CA PRO A 393 -10.10 20.11 -13.79
C PRO A 393 -9.68 18.66 -13.50
N PRO A 394 -9.15 18.40 -12.30
CA PRO A 394 -8.79 17.04 -11.90
C PRO A 394 -9.97 16.07 -12.05
N GLY A 395 -9.71 14.87 -12.56
CA GLY A 395 -10.74 13.85 -12.78
C GLY A 395 -11.72 14.12 -13.94
N ASN A 396 -11.57 15.22 -14.68
CA ASN A 396 -12.41 15.52 -15.85
C ASN A 396 -11.58 15.86 -17.10
N PRO A 397 -11.02 14.84 -17.79
CA PRO A 397 -10.23 15.05 -19.00
C PRO A 397 -11.02 15.60 -20.20
N ALA A 398 -12.35 15.52 -20.16
CA ALA A 398 -13.21 16.03 -21.23
C ALA A 398 -13.37 17.56 -21.20
N ALA A 399 -13.12 18.21 -20.05
CA ALA A 399 -13.29 19.66 -19.89
C ALA A 399 -12.42 20.47 -20.87
N PRO A 400 -12.83 21.70 -21.25
CA PRO A 400 -11.99 22.62 -22.00
C PRO A 400 -10.69 22.91 -21.25
N ALA A 401 -9.57 22.87 -21.95
CA ALA A 401 -8.24 23.17 -21.45
C ALA A 401 -7.32 23.50 -22.64
N ASP A 402 -6.16 24.08 -22.34
CA ASP A 402 -5.17 24.40 -23.36
C ASP A 402 -4.58 23.13 -23.99
N VAL A 403 -4.24 23.19 -25.28
CA VAL A 403 -3.47 22.14 -25.98
C VAL A 403 -2.18 22.77 -26.51
N ILE A 404 -1.03 22.14 -26.30
CA ILE A 404 0.26 22.66 -26.80
C ILE A 404 0.33 22.44 -28.32
N ALA A 405 0.41 23.51 -29.09
CA ALA A 405 0.53 23.44 -30.54
C ALA A 405 1.97 23.58 -31.05
N ALA A 406 2.80 24.34 -30.36
CA ALA A 406 4.22 24.48 -30.70
C ALA A 406 5.06 24.86 -29.48
N VAL A 407 6.31 24.45 -29.48
CA VAL A 407 7.30 24.85 -28.47
C VAL A 407 8.55 25.38 -29.17
N GLY A 408 8.90 26.63 -28.92
CA GLY A 408 10.06 27.30 -29.49
C GLY A 408 11.16 27.48 -28.45
N VAL A 409 12.37 27.05 -28.80
CA VAL A 409 13.58 27.21 -27.98
C VAL A 409 14.70 27.82 -28.81
N THR A 410 15.62 28.53 -28.15
CA THR A 410 16.81 29.10 -28.78
C THR A 410 18.01 28.42 -28.16
N ASP A 411 18.98 27.95 -28.96
CA ASP A 411 20.20 27.32 -28.45
C ASP A 411 21.27 28.36 -28.04
N PRO A 412 22.37 27.95 -27.39
CA PRO A 412 23.45 28.89 -27.01
C PRO A 412 24.11 29.61 -28.19
N ALA A 413 24.01 29.07 -29.41
CA ALA A 413 24.51 29.71 -30.62
C ALA A 413 23.50 30.73 -31.22
N GLY A 414 22.35 30.93 -30.56
CA GLY A 414 21.29 31.84 -31.01
C GLY A 414 20.39 31.25 -32.09
N LYS A 415 20.52 29.97 -32.43
CA LYS A 415 19.67 29.32 -33.43
C LYS A 415 18.34 28.91 -32.79
N ARG A 416 17.24 29.35 -33.40
CA ARG A 416 15.89 29.04 -32.94
C ARG A 416 15.36 27.76 -33.58
N THR A 417 14.78 26.90 -32.76
CA THR A 417 14.15 25.64 -33.15
C THR A 417 12.72 25.57 -32.60
N TRP A 418 11.77 25.20 -33.44
CA TRP A 418 10.38 24.98 -33.08
C TRP A 418 10.02 23.50 -33.16
N PHE A 419 9.47 22.95 -32.08
CA PHE A 419 8.79 21.66 -32.06
C PHE A 419 7.33 21.90 -32.42
N ALA A 420 6.92 21.53 -33.63
CA ALA A 420 5.55 21.72 -34.14
C ALA A 420 5.21 20.69 -35.24
N SER A 421 3.93 20.54 -35.57
CA SER A 421 3.52 19.70 -36.71
C SER A 421 3.88 20.32 -38.06
N ALA A 422 3.90 21.65 -38.13
CA ALA A 422 4.34 22.46 -39.26
C ALA A 422 4.91 23.78 -38.73
N ALA A 423 5.60 24.54 -39.57
CA ALA A 423 6.15 25.85 -39.20
C ALA A 423 5.05 26.74 -38.58
N PRO A 424 5.15 27.10 -37.29
CA PRO A 424 4.14 27.93 -36.66
C PRO A 424 4.22 29.37 -37.20
N PRO A 425 3.11 30.14 -37.22
CA PRO A 425 3.10 31.55 -37.61
C PRO A 425 4.09 32.42 -36.82
N GLU A 426 4.40 32.00 -35.60
CA GLU A 426 5.36 32.63 -34.71
C GLU A 426 6.83 32.38 -35.11
N ALA A 427 7.09 31.42 -36.01
CA ALA A 427 8.44 31.13 -36.50
C ALA A 427 8.91 32.16 -37.52
N ALA A 428 10.14 32.64 -37.32
CA ALA A 428 10.79 33.52 -38.27
C ALA A 428 11.37 32.72 -39.46
N LYS A 429 11.60 33.41 -40.57
CA LYS A 429 12.25 32.82 -41.74
C LYS A 429 13.69 32.41 -41.38
N GLY A 430 13.98 31.11 -41.47
CA GLY A 430 15.28 30.53 -41.10
C GLY A 430 15.28 29.76 -39.78
N ASP A 431 14.20 29.85 -39.01
CA ASP A 431 14.02 28.99 -37.83
C ASP A 431 13.95 27.52 -38.25
N ALA A 432 14.57 26.64 -37.46
CA ALA A 432 14.43 25.20 -37.66
C ALA A 432 13.08 24.73 -37.13
N VAL A 433 12.47 23.75 -37.82
CA VAL A 433 11.22 23.12 -37.36
C VAL A 433 11.44 21.62 -37.25
N GLN A 434 11.18 21.07 -36.08
CA GLN A 434 11.22 19.65 -35.78
C GLN A 434 9.81 19.16 -35.44
N PRO A 435 9.49 17.89 -35.71
CA PRO A 435 8.21 17.32 -35.32
C PRO A 435 7.98 17.42 -33.81
N LEU A 436 6.83 17.95 -33.41
CA LEU A 436 6.37 17.87 -32.03
C LEU A 436 5.96 16.43 -31.73
N ASP A 437 6.76 15.76 -30.90
CA ASP A 437 6.44 14.46 -30.34
C ASP A 437 6.16 14.61 -28.84
N PRO A 438 4.91 14.40 -28.39
CA PRO A 438 4.55 14.58 -26.99
C PRO A 438 5.37 13.74 -26.03
N VAL A 439 5.77 12.51 -26.38
CA VAL A 439 6.50 11.63 -25.44
C VAL A 439 7.99 11.95 -25.37
N ARG A 440 8.56 12.59 -26.40
CA ARG A 440 9.98 13.00 -26.44
C ARG A 440 10.21 14.43 -25.98
N LEU A 441 9.19 15.28 -26.04
CA LEU A 441 9.29 16.70 -25.70
C LEU A 441 9.96 16.96 -24.33
N PRO A 442 9.67 16.23 -23.23
CA PRO A 442 10.36 16.45 -21.96
C PRO A 442 11.88 16.25 -22.05
N ALA A 443 12.32 15.15 -22.67
CA ALA A 443 13.74 14.85 -22.85
C ALA A 443 14.42 15.84 -23.81
N GLN A 444 13.73 16.27 -24.88
CA GLN A 444 14.22 17.27 -25.82
C GLN A 444 14.44 18.63 -25.15
N LEU A 445 13.52 19.07 -24.28
CA LEU A 445 13.68 20.31 -23.52
C LEU A 445 14.79 20.19 -22.47
N ALA A 446 14.91 19.04 -21.78
CA ALA A 446 15.99 18.80 -20.84
C ALA A 446 17.37 18.81 -21.53
N ALA A 447 17.50 18.20 -22.71
CA ALA A 447 18.71 18.20 -23.52
C ALA A 447 19.06 19.60 -24.03
N TRP A 448 18.05 20.36 -24.49
CA TRP A 448 18.21 21.76 -24.87
C TRP A 448 18.74 22.60 -23.70
N ALA A 449 18.13 22.51 -22.53
CA ALA A 449 18.57 23.24 -21.35
C ALA A 449 19.98 22.80 -20.91
N ALA A 450 20.32 21.51 -21.03
CA ALA A 450 21.64 20.98 -20.69
C ALA A 450 22.77 21.53 -21.57
N ALA A 451 22.46 22.06 -22.77
CA ALA A 451 23.43 22.71 -23.65
C ALA A 451 23.95 24.05 -23.09
N TYR A 452 23.23 24.65 -22.14
CA TYR A 452 23.66 25.87 -21.44
C TYR A 452 24.51 25.56 -20.20
N PRO A 453 25.43 26.47 -19.82
CA PRO A 453 26.08 26.43 -18.51
C PRO A 453 25.05 26.38 -17.38
N ALA A 454 25.31 25.59 -16.34
CA ALA A 454 24.34 25.34 -15.25
C ALA A 454 23.76 26.63 -14.63
N ALA A 455 24.58 27.68 -14.46
CA ALA A 455 24.17 28.95 -13.89
C ALA A 455 23.20 29.76 -14.79
N GLU A 456 23.12 29.44 -16.08
CA GLU A 456 22.31 30.17 -17.07
C GLU A 456 21.01 29.44 -17.43
N ARG A 457 20.86 28.17 -17.08
CA ARG A 457 19.73 27.33 -17.51
C ARG A 457 18.38 27.90 -17.09
N SER A 458 18.27 28.34 -15.83
CA SER A 458 17.02 28.93 -15.32
C SER A 458 16.75 30.37 -15.80
N ASN A 459 17.69 30.97 -16.55
CA ASN A 459 17.48 32.28 -17.18
C ASN A 459 16.90 32.14 -18.60
N GLN A 460 16.87 30.92 -19.14
CA GLN A 460 16.37 30.68 -20.49
C GLN A 460 14.85 30.77 -20.55
N THR A 461 14.36 31.17 -21.71
CA THR A 461 12.93 31.31 -21.98
C THR A 461 12.50 30.31 -23.05
N VAL A 462 11.42 29.58 -22.78
CA VAL A 462 10.75 28.70 -23.72
C VAL A 462 9.49 29.39 -24.20
N THR A 463 9.31 29.48 -25.52
CA THR A 463 8.04 29.95 -26.09
C THR A 463 7.09 28.77 -26.21
N VAL A 464 5.96 28.79 -25.51
CA VAL A 464 4.92 27.76 -25.61
C VAL A 464 3.70 28.36 -26.29
N VAL A 465 3.34 27.84 -27.46
CA VAL A 465 2.12 28.22 -28.16
C VAL A 465 1.03 27.23 -27.79
N VAL A 466 -0.01 27.73 -27.13
CA VAL A 466 -1.19 26.94 -26.76
C VAL A 466 -2.39 27.28 -27.62
N LEU A 467 -3.24 26.30 -27.86
CA LEU A 467 -4.58 26.47 -28.42
C LEU A 467 -5.57 26.51 -27.25
N ARG A 468 -6.27 27.64 -27.12
CA ARG A 468 -7.27 27.86 -26.07
C ARG A 468 -8.64 28.08 -26.68
N GLU A 469 -9.64 27.37 -26.20
CA GLU A 469 -11.04 27.65 -26.52
C GLU A 469 -11.50 28.89 -25.73
N ASP A 470 -11.42 30.07 -26.36
CA ASP A 470 -11.85 31.34 -25.75
C ASP A 470 -13.29 31.69 -26.15
N GLY A 471 -14.23 31.70 -25.20
CA GLY A 471 -15.53 32.35 -25.38
C GLY A 471 -16.66 31.50 -25.99
N ALA A 472 -17.82 32.13 -26.18
CA ALA A 472 -19.09 31.49 -26.56
C ALA A 472 -19.12 30.93 -28.00
N ASP A 473 -18.12 31.23 -28.83
CA ASP A 473 -18.00 30.77 -30.21
C ASP A 473 -17.24 29.44 -30.36
N HIS A 474 -16.72 28.87 -29.26
CA HIS A 474 -16.07 27.55 -29.19
C HIS A 474 -14.89 27.36 -30.18
N ARG A 475 -14.24 28.44 -30.61
CA ARG A 475 -13.09 28.39 -31.53
C ARG A 475 -11.78 28.47 -30.77
N ALA A 476 -10.88 27.51 -31.02
CA ALA A 476 -9.54 27.53 -30.45
C ALA A 476 -8.68 28.65 -31.07
N LYS A 477 -8.11 29.51 -30.21
CA LYS A 477 -7.17 30.59 -30.58
C LYS A 477 -5.77 30.26 -30.12
N ARG A 478 -4.77 30.71 -30.89
CA ARG A 478 -3.35 30.58 -30.53
C ARG A 478 -2.94 31.66 -29.54
N HIS A 479 -2.26 31.25 -28.48
CA HIS A 479 -1.63 32.12 -27.50
C HIS A 479 -0.18 31.74 -27.36
N ALA A 480 0.73 32.66 -27.67
CA ALA A 480 2.16 32.48 -27.50
C ALA A 480 2.59 32.97 -26.11
N LEU A 481 3.08 32.05 -25.28
CA LEU A 481 3.49 32.30 -23.91
C LEU A 481 5.02 32.23 -23.80
N ALA A 482 5.64 33.26 -23.24
CA ALA A 482 7.08 33.27 -22.95
C ALA A 482 7.30 32.80 -21.50
N LEU A 483 7.57 31.51 -21.33
CA LEU A 483 7.73 30.91 -20.00
C LEU A 483 9.21 30.80 -19.64
N LYS A 484 9.57 31.20 -18.41
CA LYS A 484 10.92 30.96 -17.89
C LYS A 484 11.10 29.46 -17.65
N TYR A 485 12.25 28.91 -18.04
CA TYR A 485 12.61 27.55 -17.71
C TYR A 485 13.15 27.50 -16.27
N ASP A 486 12.73 26.52 -15.48
CA ASP A 486 13.24 26.28 -14.13
C ASP A 486 14.01 24.94 -14.09
N ASP A 487 15.33 25.01 -14.25
CA ASP A 487 16.21 23.83 -14.21
C ASP A 487 16.28 23.19 -12.82
N SER A 488 15.76 23.85 -11.78
CA SER A 488 15.81 23.29 -10.44
C SER A 488 14.98 22.00 -10.32
N PHE A 489 14.03 21.75 -11.23
CA PHE A 489 13.19 20.54 -11.31
C PHE A 489 13.85 19.37 -12.05
N ARG A 490 15.03 19.55 -12.64
CA ARG A 490 15.73 18.52 -13.43
C ARG A 490 15.89 17.18 -12.70
N TYR A 491 16.04 17.22 -11.38
CA TYR A 491 16.27 16.03 -10.55
C TYR A 491 15.04 15.62 -9.73
N ASP A 492 13.90 16.28 -9.90
CA ASP A 492 12.67 15.85 -9.25
C ASP A 492 12.21 14.53 -9.87
N ARG A 493 11.88 13.57 -9.02
CA ARG A 493 11.40 12.24 -9.40
C ARG A 493 9.90 12.33 -9.66
N GLU A 494 9.56 12.85 -10.83
CA GLU A 494 8.20 12.93 -11.33
C GLU A 494 7.89 11.69 -12.18
N VAL A 495 6.87 10.93 -11.79
CA VAL A 495 6.54 9.64 -12.43
C VAL A 495 5.16 9.66 -13.08
N VAL A 496 4.97 8.71 -13.99
CA VAL A 496 3.71 8.43 -14.68
C VAL A 496 3.34 6.97 -14.39
N ASN A 497 2.83 6.71 -13.19
CA ASN A 497 2.49 5.35 -12.74
C ASN A 497 0.98 5.08 -12.76
N LEU A 498 0.14 6.09 -12.55
CA LEU A 498 -1.31 5.93 -12.64
C LEU A 498 -1.75 6.03 -14.09
N LEU A 499 -2.84 5.33 -14.43
CA LEU A 499 -3.31 5.22 -15.81
C LEU A 499 -3.67 6.59 -16.42
N ASN A 500 -4.08 7.56 -15.58
CA ASN A 500 -4.43 8.92 -15.98
C ASN A 500 -3.33 9.96 -15.71
N SER A 501 -2.16 9.52 -15.25
CA SER A 501 -1.05 10.44 -14.98
C SER A 501 -0.63 11.12 -16.28
N PRO A 502 -0.66 12.47 -16.34
CA PRO A 502 -0.15 13.20 -17.49
C PRO A 502 1.37 13.15 -17.53
N LEU A 503 1.95 13.36 -18.71
CA LEU A 503 3.38 13.49 -18.88
C LEU A 503 3.84 14.88 -18.37
N PRO A 504 4.82 14.95 -17.45
CA PRO A 504 5.27 16.22 -16.90
C PRO A 504 6.25 16.95 -17.82
N LEU A 505 6.10 18.28 -17.90
CA LEU A 505 7.17 19.22 -18.29
C LEU A 505 7.59 20.01 -17.04
N GLY A 506 8.32 19.35 -16.15
CA GLY A 506 8.69 19.87 -14.83
C GLY A 506 9.33 21.26 -14.88
N GLY A 507 10.26 21.49 -15.81
CA GLY A 507 10.93 22.79 -15.99
C GLY A 507 10.03 23.95 -16.41
N LEU A 508 8.80 23.68 -16.86
CA LEU A 508 7.77 24.70 -17.15
C LEU A 508 6.63 24.69 -16.13
N GLY A 509 6.61 23.73 -15.20
CA GLY A 509 5.56 23.59 -14.19
C GLY A 509 4.18 23.24 -14.77
N LEU A 510 4.13 22.50 -15.88
CA LEU A 510 2.88 22.00 -16.47
C LEU A 510 2.99 20.50 -16.81
N ALA A 511 1.85 19.82 -16.93
CA ALA A 511 1.76 18.44 -17.38
C ALA A 511 0.57 18.27 -18.33
N TYR A 512 0.71 17.43 -19.35
CA TYR A 512 -0.32 17.19 -20.38
C TYR A 512 -0.58 15.70 -20.60
N TRP A 513 -1.79 15.37 -21.05
CA TRP A 513 -2.06 14.04 -21.54
C TRP A 513 -1.48 13.82 -22.93
N VAL A 514 -1.19 12.56 -23.25
CA VAL A 514 -0.81 12.15 -24.60
C VAL A 514 -1.97 11.36 -25.16
N ASP A 515 -2.50 11.83 -26.29
CA ASP A 515 -3.67 11.21 -26.89
C ASP A 515 -3.23 9.98 -27.68
N ALA A 516 -3.84 8.83 -27.40
CA ALA A 516 -3.64 7.52 -28.03
C ALA A 516 -4.12 7.46 -29.48
N VAL A 517 -4.05 8.58 -30.20
CA VAL A 517 -4.34 8.74 -31.62
C VAL A 517 -3.02 8.93 -32.36
N ALA A 518 -2.73 8.07 -33.33
CA ALA A 518 -1.52 8.18 -34.14
C ALA A 518 -1.59 9.46 -35.01
N ALA A 519 -0.68 10.41 -34.76
CA ALA A 519 -0.51 11.59 -35.61
C ALA A 519 0.32 11.25 -36.85
N ASP A 520 1.31 10.39 -36.70
CA ASP A 520 2.27 10.03 -37.73
C ASP A 520 2.93 8.68 -37.39
N VAL A 521 3.34 7.93 -38.41
CA VAL A 521 3.85 6.55 -38.26
C VAL A 521 5.08 6.34 -39.13
N THR A 522 6.13 5.81 -38.52
CA THR A 522 7.42 5.47 -39.10
C THR A 522 7.95 4.17 -38.49
N GLY A 523 9.13 3.73 -38.91
CA GLY A 523 9.87 2.69 -38.19
C GLY A 523 9.09 1.36 -38.01
N PRO A 524 9.19 0.71 -36.84
CA PRO A 524 8.62 -0.62 -36.59
C PRO A 524 7.10 -0.73 -36.78
N ALA A 525 6.37 0.36 -36.54
CA ALA A 525 4.92 0.41 -36.71
C ALA A 525 4.48 0.63 -38.17
N ALA A 526 5.41 0.98 -39.08
CA ALA A 526 5.09 1.21 -40.48
C ALA A 526 4.45 -0.02 -41.13
N GLY A 527 3.31 0.17 -41.79
CA GLY A 527 2.52 -0.91 -42.40
C GLY A 527 1.58 -1.65 -41.44
N LYS A 528 1.71 -1.45 -40.12
CA LYS A 528 0.79 -1.99 -39.09
C LYS A 528 -0.19 -0.91 -38.60
N VAL A 529 0.32 0.29 -38.38
CA VAL A 529 -0.42 1.47 -37.89
C VAL A 529 -0.49 2.52 -38.99
N GLN A 530 -1.57 3.31 -39.01
CA GLN A 530 -1.80 4.43 -39.92
C GLN A 530 -2.09 5.70 -39.12
N ALA A 531 -1.78 6.86 -39.70
CA ALA A 531 -2.18 8.14 -39.11
C ALA A 531 -3.70 8.20 -38.99
N GLY A 532 -4.20 8.64 -37.83
CA GLY A 532 -5.61 8.65 -37.46
C GLY A 532 -6.10 7.40 -36.73
N ASP A 533 -5.31 6.32 -36.66
CA ASP A 533 -5.66 5.15 -35.86
C ASP A 533 -5.73 5.51 -34.37
N VAL A 534 -6.76 5.05 -33.67
CA VAL A 534 -6.93 5.23 -32.22
C VAL A 534 -6.60 3.92 -31.52
N VAL A 535 -5.62 3.90 -30.63
CA VAL A 535 -5.31 2.71 -29.82
C VAL A 535 -6.39 2.55 -28.75
N THR A 536 -7.11 1.42 -28.79
CA THR A 536 -8.19 1.09 -27.85
C THR A 536 -7.78 0.08 -26.80
N ALA A 537 -6.75 -0.73 -27.08
CA ALA A 537 -6.22 -1.70 -26.14
C ALA A 537 -4.76 -2.06 -26.45
N VAL A 538 -4.01 -2.48 -25.43
CA VAL A 538 -2.63 -2.94 -25.57
C VAL A 538 -2.37 -4.22 -24.80
N ARG A 539 -1.40 -5.01 -25.26
CA ARG A 539 -0.75 -6.05 -24.47
C ARG A 539 0.73 -6.08 -24.77
N VAL A 540 1.53 -6.36 -23.75
CA VAL A 540 2.99 -6.38 -23.83
C VAL A 540 3.47 -7.81 -23.58
N LYS A 541 4.51 -8.23 -24.29
CA LYS A 541 5.07 -9.57 -24.15
C LYS A 541 5.96 -9.67 -22.91
N GLY A 542 5.89 -10.78 -22.19
CA GLY A 542 6.77 -11.07 -21.06
C GLY A 542 8.20 -11.36 -21.49
N ALA A 543 9.13 -11.28 -20.54
CA ALA A 543 10.53 -11.68 -20.75
C ALA A 543 10.69 -13.17 -21.12
N ASP A 544 9.74 -13.99 -20.68
CA ASP A 544 9.63 -15.43 -20.98
C ASP A 544 8.92 -15.71 -22.32
N GLY A 545 8.56 -14.66 -23.06
CA GLY A 545 7.81 -14.76 -24.31
C GLY A 545 6.31 -14.95 -24.12
N SER A 546 5.79 -14.98 -22.88
CA SER A 546 4.36 -15.09 -22.63
C SER A 546 3.60 -13.87 -23.15
N GLU A 547 2.41 -14.08 -23.70
CA GLU A 547 1.55 -12.98 -24.15
C GLU A 547 0.83 -12.37 -22.94
N GLY A 548 1.03 -11.08 -22.71
CA GLY A 548 0.28 -10.34 -21.69
C GLY A 548 -1.22 -10.30 -21.98
N LYS A 549 -2.01 -10.02 -20.95
CA LYS A 549 -3.45 -9.77 -21.10
C LYS A 549 -3.69 -8.42 -21.77
N TRP A 550 -4.72 -8.37 -22.61
CA TRP A 550 -5.24 -7.11 -23.14
C TRP A 550 -5.65 -6.17 -22.01
N ARG A 551 -5.29 -4.90 -22.14
CA ARG A 551 -5.67 -3.81 -21.27
C ARG A 551 -6.27 -2.70 -22.13
N ASP A 552 -7.48 -2.29 -21.79
CA ASP A 552 -8.15 -1.20 -22.48
C ASP A 552 -7.43 0.13 -22.22
N VAL A 553 -7.41 0.97 -23.25
CA VAL A 553 -6.75 2.28 -23.24
C VAL A 553 -7.76 3.34 -23.63
N LYS A 554 -7.93 4.35 -22.77
CA LYS A 554 -8.74 5.52 -23.08
C LYS A 554 -7.92 6.53 -23.90
N PRO A 555 -8.60 7.44 -24.62
CA PRO A 555 -7.92 8.36 -25.53
C PRO A 555 -6.75 9.14 -24.92
N HIS A 556 -6.77 9.52 -23.64
CA HIS A 556 -5.75 10.40 -23.04
C HIS A 556 -4.67 9.68 -22.22
N GLN A 557 -4.60 8.34 -22.29
CA GLN A 557 -3.82 7.52 -21.35
C GLN A 557 -2.46 7.05 -21.91
N TRP A 558 -2.05 7.54 -23.09
CA TRP A 558 -0.88 6.98 -23.77
C TRP A 558 0.41 7.15 -22.96
N ALA A 559 0.58 8.25 -22.21
CA ALA A 559 1.78 8.47 -21.39
C ALA A 559 2.03 7.35 -20.38
N ALA A 560 0.97 6.87 -19.71
CA ALA A 560 1.08 5.76 -18.75
C ALA A 560 1.36 4.43 -19.44
N ILE A 561 0.78 4.22 -20.63
CA ILE A 561 1.06 3.02 -21.44
C ILE A 561 2.51 3.00 -21.91
N ASP A 562 3.04 4.15 -22.37
CA ASP A 562 4.45 4.30 -22.74
C ASP A 562 5.35 4.00 -21.54
N ALA A 563 5.09 4.59 -20.36
CA ALA A 563 5.89 4.33 -19.16
C ALA A 563 5.94 2.84 -18.77
N VAL A 564 4.80 2.14 -18.82
CA VAL A 564 4.73 0.69 -18.58
C VAL A 564 5.48 -0.09 -19.67
N PHE A 565 5.36 0.32 -20.92
CA PHE A 565 6.04 -0.31 -22.05
C PHE A 565 7.56 -0.15 -21.96
N GLN A 566 8.07 1.03 -21.61
CA GLN A 566 9.51 1.27 -21.46
C GLN A 566 10.13 0.40 -20.34
N ALA A 567 9.36 0.13 -19.28
CA ALA A 567 9.75 -0.76 -18.19
C ALA A 567 9.65 -2.26 -18.55
N ALA A 568 9.00 -2.62 -19.66
CA ALA A 568 8.80 -4.00 -20.05
C ALA A 568 10.06 -4.60 -20.67
N PRO A 569 10.53 -5.79 -20.23
CA PRO A 569 11.82 -6.32 -20.67
C PRO A 569 11.90 -6.74 -22.14
N SER A 570 10.77 -7.08 -22.76
CA SER A 570 10.74 -7.56 -24.15
C SER A 570 10.75 -6.43 -25.17
N HIS A 571 10.29 -5.23 -24.77
CA HIS A 571 9.97 -4.11 -25.66
C HIS A 571 9.16 -4.54 -26.91
N GLU A 572 8.33 -5.57 -26.77
CA GLU A 572 7.40 -6.08 -27.78
C GLU A 572 5.95 -5.80 -27.35
N ILE A 573 5.18 -5.16 -28.23
CA ILE A 573 3.79 -4.76 -27.97
C ILE A 573 2.87 -5.20 -29.10
N ASP A 574 1.63 -5.48 -28.75
CA ASP A 574 0.51 -5.68 -29.67
C ASP A 574 -0.58 -4.66 -29.35
N LEU A 575 -1.10 -4.02 -30.39
CA LEU A 575 -2.05 -2.93 -30.30
C LEU A 575 -3.37 -3.33 -30.95
N ARG A 576 -4.48 -3.05 -30.26
CA ARG A 576 -5.81 -3.01 -30.86
C ARG A 576 -6.13 -1.57 -31.21
N LEU A 577 -6.47 -1.36 -32.46
CA LEU A 577 -6.67 -0.06 -33.08
C LEU A 577 -8.09 0.07 -33.59
N LYS A 578 -8.65 1.26 -33.51
CA LYS A 578 -9.85 1.67 -34.23
C LYS A 578 -9.44 2.50 -35.44
N ARG A 579 -9.70 1.96 -36.65
CA ARG A 579 -9.46 2.60 -37.95
C ARG A 579 -10.79 2.90 -38.62
N GLY A 580 -11.27 4.13 -38.46
CA GLY A 580 -12.65 4.47 -38.79
C GLY A 580 -13.60 3.65 -37.90
N ASP A 581 -14.41 2.77 -38.49
CA ASP A 581 -15.31 1.87 -37.76
C ASP A 581 -14.75 0.44 -37.59
N ALA A 582 -13.60 0.13 -38.21
CA ALA A 582 -12.99 -1.19 -38.11
C ALA A 582 -12.07 -1.30 -36.89
N GLU A 583 -12.08 -2.46 -36.23
CA GLU A 583 -11.04 -2.84 -35.27
C GLU A 583 -9.94 -3.64 -35.98
N VAL A 584 -8.69 -3.27 -35.72
CA VAL A 584 -7.49 -3.89 -36.31
C VAL A 584 -6.52 -4.23 -35.19
N GLU A 585 -6.00 -5.46 -35.19
CA GLU A 585 -4.89 -5.86 -34.33
C GLU A 585 -3.59 -5.88 -35.13
N THR A 586 -2.51 -5.33 -34.57
CA THR A 586 -1.22 -5.21 -35.26
C THR A 586 -0.43 -6.52 -35.28
N GLY A 587 -0.76 -7.43 -34.36
CA GLY A 587 0.14 -8.49 -33.89
C GLY A 587 1.33 -7.89 -33.14
N PHE A 588 2.09 -8.73 -32.42
CA PHE A 588 3.30 -8.28 -31.74
C PHE A 588 4.33 -7.71 -32.74
N PHE A 589 4.93 -6.59 -32.36
CA PHE A 589 6.11 -6.03 -33.03
C PHE A 589 7.07 -5.44 -31.99
N ALA A 590 8.36 -5.50 -32.30
CA ALA A 590 9.42 -5.02 -31.42
C ALA A 590 9.70 -3.54 -31.68
N ALA A 591 9.85 -2.77 -30.62
CA ALA A 591 10.37 -1.42 -30.68
C ALA A 591 11.90 -1.42 -30.89
N VAL A 592 12.44 -0.26 -31.28
CA VAL A 592 13.88 -0.08 -31.51
C VAL A 592 14.44 0.85 -30.44
N ALA A 593 15.54 0.46 -29.79
CA ALA A 593 16.23 1.32 -28.83
C ALA A 593 16.67 2.64 -29.50
N GLU A 594 16.43 3.76 -28.82
CA GLU A 594 16.79 5.11 -29.26
C GLU A 594 18.12 5.54 -28.60
N PRO A 595 19.23 5.63 -29.35
CA PRO A 595 20.48 6.13 -28.80
C PRO A 595 20.35 7.60 -28.37
N GLY A 596 20.87 7.95 -27.18
CA GLY A 596 20.79 9.31 -26.65
C GLY A 596 19.46 9.63 -25.93
N GLN A 597 18.63 8.62 -25.66
CA GLN A 597 17.42 8.72 -24.85
C GLN A 597 17.47 7.75 -23.65
N GLY A 598 18.47 7.92 -22.81
CA GLY A 598 18.70 7.11 -21.63
C GLY A 598 17.66 7.33 -20.51
N LEU A 599 17.32 6.26 -19.80
CA LEU A 599 16.44 6.23 -18.63
C LEU A 599 17.27 6.04 -17.34
N PRO A 600 17.07 6.86 -16.30
CA PRO A 600 17.90 6.82 -15.09
C PRO A 600 17.66 5.59 -14.21
N GLU A 601 16.51 4.93 -14.29
CA GLU A 601 16.10 3.87 -13.36
C GLU A 601 16.91 2.58 -13.51
N ARG A 602 17.37 2.25 -14.73
CA ARG A 602 18.20 1.09 -15.12
C ARG A 602 17.75 -0.31 -14.66
N GLY A 603 16.60 -0.41 -13.98
CA GLY A 603 16.00 -1.64 -13.50
C GLY A 603 16.29 -2.01 -12.05
N PHE A 604 16.78 -1.08 -11.21
CA PHE A 604 17.03 -1.36 -9.79
C PHE A 604 15.75 -1.42 -8.95
N LEU A 605 15.72 -2.32 -7.97
CA LEU A 605 14.71 -2.36 -6.91
C LEU A 605 15.36 -1.96 -5.58
N PHE A 606 15.10 -0.74 -5.13
CA PHE A 606 15.58 -0.23 -3.85
C PHE A 606 14.52 -0.39 -2.74
N GLU A 607 15.00 -0.42 -1.51
CA GLU A 607 14.17 -0.40 -0.31
C GLU A 607 13.71 1.03 -0.01
N PHE A 608 12.53 1.15 0.60
CA PHE A 608 12.11 2.43 1.16
C PHE A 608 12.98 2.79 2.36
N GLU A 609 13.17 4.09 2.55
CA GLU A 609 13.76 4.62 3.77
C GLU A 609 12.85 4.31 4.96
N GLU A 610 13.47 3.95 6.08
CA GLU A 610 12.80 3.84 7.37
C GLU A 610 13.54 4.75 8.35
N ARG A 611 12.78 5.48 9.17
CA ARG A 611 13.28 6.29 10.28
C ARG A 611 12.68 5.77 11.58
N LEU A 612 13.48 5.79 12.64
CA LEU A 612 13.04 5.32 13.95
C LEU A 612 12.11 6.37 14.57
N GLN A 613 10.83 6.03 14.73
CA GLN A 613 9.87 6.78 15.51
C GLN A 613 9.91 6.31 16.96
N LYS A 614 10.52 7.10 17.83
CA LYS A 614 10.61 6.81 19.27
C LYS A 614 9.96 7.93 20.06
N ALA A 615 9.20 7.58 21.10
CA ALA A 615 8.62 8.55 22.00
C ALA A 615 9.68 9.06 22.99
N ASP A 616 9.73 10.37 23.21
CA ASP A 616 10.60 11.00 24.20
C ASP A 616 10.04 10.85 25.63
N SER A 617 8.74 10.56 25.75
CA SER A 617 8.07 10.38 27.03
C SER A 617 6.94 9.34 26.97
N VAL A 618 6.55 8.81 28.14
CA VAL A 618 5.40 7.90 28.26
C VAL A 618 4.10 8.56 27.78
N THR A 619 3.92 9.86 28.01
CA THR A 619 2.72 10.59 27.56
C THR A 619 2.68 10.67 26.03
N GLU A 620 3.82 10.93 25.40
CA GLU A 620 3.93 10.91 23.95
C GLU A 620 3.71 9.50 23.41
N ALA A 621 4.27 8.46 24.04
CA ALA A 621 4.03 7.08 23.65
C ALA A 621 2.54 6.71 23.70
N ILE A 622 1.81 7.16 24.73
CA ILE A 622 0.34 7.02 24.83
C ILE A 622 -0.36 7.73 23.67
N ARG A 623 0.03 8.96 23.34
CA ARG A 623 -0.54 9.70 22.21
C ARG A 623 -0.28 8.98 20.88
N LEU A 624 0.94 8.49 20.66
CA LEU A 624 1.32 7.73 19.46
C LEU A 624 0.56 6.40 19.37
N GLY A 625 0.46 5.66 20.48
CA GLY A 625 -0.30 4.43 20.57
C GLY A 625 -1.78 4.65 20.26
N TRP A 626 -2.39 5.70 20.83
CA TRP A 626 -3.77 6.09 20.54
C TRP A 626 -3.98 6.43 19.05
N PHE A 627 -3.10 7.25 18.47
CA PHE A 627 -3.18 7.62 17.07
C PHE A 627 -3.02 6.40 16.15
N ARG A 628 -2.06 5.51 16.45
CA ARG A 628 -1.85 4.27 15.71
C ARG A 628 -3.07 3.36 15.76
N THR A 629 -3.71 3.22 16.93
CA THR A 629 -4.97 2.49 17.08
C THR A 629 -6.07 3.07 16.18
N GLY A 630 -6.30 4.39 16.24
CA GLY A 630 -7.29 5.05 15.38
C GLY A 630 -7.03 4.86 13.89
N ARG A 631 -5.77 4.98 13.46
CA ARG A 631 -5.31 4.69 12.09
C ARG A 631 -5.67 3.26 11.66
N PHE A 632 -5.40 2.26 12.52
CA PHE A 632 -5.73 0.87 12.21
C PHE A 632 -7.23 0.63 12.13
N VAL A 633 -8.02 1.17 13.07
CA VAL A 633 -9.49 1.09 13.03
C VAL A 633 -10.03 1.60 11.71
N LEU A 634 -9.61 2.80 11.31
CA LEU A 634 -10.06 3.42 10.05
C LEU A 634 -9.63 2.58 8.84
N THR A 635 -8.41 2.06 8.84
CA THR A 635 -7.88 1.22 7.76
C THR A 635 -8.69 -0.08 7.62
N VAL A 636 -9.04 -0.74 8.72
CA VAL A 636 -9.88 -1.95 8.71
C VAL A 636 -11.27 -1.61 8.16
N TYR A 637 -11.92 -0.57 8.66
CA TYR A 637 -13.25 -0.17 8.19
C TYR A 637 -13.26 0.18 6.69
N GLN A 638 -12.29 0.98 6.22
CA GLN A 638 -12.14 1.30 4.81
C GLN A 638 -11.89 0.06 3.96
N SER A 639 -11.12 -0.90 4.47
CA SER A 639 -10.86 -2.16 3.75
C SER A 639 -12.12 -3.03 3.64
N LEU A 640 -12.90 -3.13 4.71
CA LEU A 640 -14.19 -3.83 4.71
C LEU A 640 -15.19 -3.16 3.76
N TYR A 641 -15.31 -1.84 3.85
CA TYR A 641 -16.16 -1.04 2.96
C TYR A 641 -15.77 -1.26 1.49
N GLY A 642 -14.49 -1.08 1.15
CA GLY A 642 -13.99 -1.28 -0.21
C GLY A 642 -14.26 -2.69 -0.72
N MET A 643 -14.26 -3.71 0.14
CA MET A 643 -14.55 -5.08 -0.24
C MET A 643 -16.04 -5.34 -0.50
N VAL A 644 -16.92 -4.84 0.37
CA VAL A 644 -18.38 -4.97 0.21
C VAL A 644 -18.86 -4.32 -1.08
N PHE A 645 -18.27 -3.19 -1.47
CA PHE A 645 -18.60 -2.49 -2.72
C PHE A 645 -17.77 -2.95 -3.93
N GLY A 646 -17.07 -4.09 -3.83
CA GLY A 646 -16.34 -4.71 -4.95
C GLY A 646 -15.12 -3.95 -5.44
N GLN A 647 -14.65 -2.97 -4.67
CA GLN A 647 -13.51 -2.13 -5.02
C GLN A 647 -12.17 -2.75 -4.58
N ILE A 648 -12.17 -3.50 -3.48
CA ILE A 648 -11.03 -4.29 -3.00
C ILE A 648 -11.38 -5.76 -3.20
N SER A 649 -10.50 -6.50 -3.87
CA SER A 649 -10.69 -7.94 -4.07
C SER A 649 -10.70 -8.68 -2.72
N ALA A 650 -11.73 -9.49 -2.47
CA ALA A 650 -11.78 -10.34 -1.28
C ALA A 650 -10.61 -11.34 -1.19
N LYS A 651 -9.90 -11.59 -2.30
CA LYS A 651 -8.67 -12.41 -2.33
C LYS A 651 -7.49 -11.76 -1.60
N THR A 652 -7.60 -10.51 -1.14
CA THR A 652 -6.59 -9.89 -0.28
C THR A 652 -6.75 -10.26 1.19
N LEU A 653 -7.90 -10.82 1.61
CA LEU A 653 -8.09 -11.30 2.98
C LEU A 653 -7.06 -12.38 3.31
N SER A 654 -6.43 -12.22 4.47
CA SER A 654 -5.43 -13.16 4.98
C SER A 654 -6.07 -14.05 6.03
N GLY A 655 -5.83 -15.35 5.92
CA GLY A 655 -6.34 -16.34 6.86
C GLY A 655 -5.41 -16.65 8.01
N PRO A 656 -5.82 -17.63 8.84
CA PRO A 656 -5.02 -18.10 9.97
C PRO A 656 -3.62 -18.57 9.57
N LEU A 657 -3.45 -19.13 8.37
CA LEU A 657 -2.17 -19.68 7.91
C LEU A 657 -1.22 -18.55 7.48
N THR A 658 -1.73 -17.54 6.78
CA THR A 658 -0.96 -16.32 6.51
C THR A 658 -0.60 -15.60 7.81
N ILE A 659 -1.54 -15.46 8.76
CA ILE A 659 -1.28 -14.83 10.06
C ILE A 659 -0.19 -15.58 10.83
N ALA A 660 -0.28 -16.91 10.93
CA ALA A 660 0.74 -17.72 11.60
C ALA A 660 2.12 -17.58 10.94
N THR A 661 2.16 -17.59 9.61
CA THR A 661 3.41 -17.46 8.84
C THR A 661 4.07 -16.09 9.07
N VAL A 662 3.27 -15.00 9.03
CA VAL A 662 3.77 -13.64 9.30
C VAL A 662 4.20 -13.50 10.76
N SER A 663 3.41 -14.01 11.70
CA SER A 663 3.75 -14.00 13.14
C SER A 663 5.09 -14.69 13.40
N TYR A 664 5.27 -15.89 12.84
CA TYR A 664 6.49 -16.68 12.99
C TYR A 664 7.70 -15.96 12.39
N ARG A 665 7.53 -15.34 11.22
CA ARG A 665 8.57 -14.52 10.62
C ARG A 665 8.99 -13.37 11.52
N LEU A 666 8.04 -12.59 12.03
CA LEU A 666 8.33 -11.43 12.89
C LEU A 666 8.95 -11.86 14.22
N ALA A 667 8.50 -12.99 14.79
CA ALA A 667 9.05 -13.55 16.02
C ALA A 667 10.55 -13.87 15.94
N GLY A 668 11.01 -14.32 14.76
CA GLY A 668 12.42 -14.61 14.49
C GLY A 668 13.26 -13.42 14.01
N GLU A 669 12.64 -12.29 13.67
CA GLU A 669 13.33 -11.07 13.21
C GLU A 669 13.51 -10.08 14.36
N ASP A 670 12.41 -9.60 14.95
CA ASP A 670 12.44 -8.60 16.03
C ASP A 670 11.18 -8.74 16.90
N PHE A 671 11.40 -8.89 18.21
CA PHE A 671 10.32 -8.97 19.19
C PHE A 671 9.40 -7.74 19.16
N TRP A 672 9.93 -6.54 18.92
CA TRP A 672 9.12 -5.32 18.91
C TRP A 672 8.20 -5.25 17.69
N GLN A 673 8.63 -5.79 16.55
CA GLN A 673 7.76 -5.95 15.39
C GLN A 673 6.67 -6.98 15.63
N LEU A 674 6.98 -8.10 16.31
CA LEU A 674 5.98 -9.05 16.76
C LEU A 674 4.96 -8.38 17.69
N LEU A 675 5.41 -7.54 18.64
CA LEU A 675 4.53 -6.83 19.56
C LEU A 675 3.61 -5.85 18.83
N LEU A 676 4.12 -5.09 17.86
CA LEU A 676 3.31 -4.24 16.98
C LEU A 676 2.27 -5.05 16.20
N PHE A 677 2.65 -6.22 15.71
CA PHE A 677 1.76 -7.11 14.98
C PHE A 677 0.65 -7.68 15.86
N ILE A 678 0.98 -8.09 17.09
CA ILE A 678 0.00 -8.49 18.12
C ILE A 678 -0.97 -7.35 18.40
N GLY A 679 -0.46 -6.12 18.59
CA GLY A 679 -1.31 -4.94 18.83
C GLY A 679 -2.25 -4.67 17.66
N MET A 680 -1.75 -4.78 16.42
CA MET A 680 -2.55 -4.66 15.20
C MET A 680 -3.66 -5.72 15.13
N ILE A 681 -3.35 -7.00 15.37
CA ILE A 681 -4.35 -8.08 15.37
C ILE A 681 -5.39 -7.84 16.45
N SER A 682 -4.96 -7.43 17.65
CA SER A 682 -5.87 -7.16 18.76
C SER A 682 -6.87 -6.05 18.41
N VAL A 683 -6.41 -4.94 17.83
CA VAL A 683 -7.31 -3.87 17.32
C VAL A 683 -8.21 -4.37 16.20
N ASN A 684 -7.69 -5.17 15.26
CA ASN A 684 -8.50 -5.71 14.16
C ASN A 684 -9.61 -6.65 14.69
N LEU A 685 -9.28 -7.53 15.63
CA LEU A 685 -10.24 -8.41 16.29
C LEU A 685 -11.31 -7.60 17.04
N ALA A 686 -10.92 -6.52 17.72
CA ALA A 686 -11.88 -5.62 18.36
C ALA A 686 -12.87 -5.00 17.34
N VAL A 687 -12.36 -4.50 16.21
CA VAL A 687 -13.21 -3.92 15.15
C VAL A 687 -14.15 -4.96 14.54
N VAL A 688 -13.64 -6.15 14.22
CA VAL A 688 -14.44 -7.23 13.63
C VAL A 688 -15.49 -7.72 14.61
N ASN A 689 -15.14 -7.96 15.88
CA ASN A 689 -16.08 -8.41 16.90
C ASN A 689 -17.15 -7.36 17.21
N PHE A 690 -16.85 -6.07 17.00
CA PHE A 690 -17.82 -4.99 17.14
C PHE A 690 -18.79 -4.87 15.95
N LEU A 691 -18.56 -5.59 14.85
CA LEU A 691 -19.48 -5.56 13.71
C LEU A 691 -20.86 -6.09 14.12
N PRO A 692 -21.95 -5.57 13.50
CA PRO A 692 -23.33 -5.97 13.76
C PRO A 692 -23.66 -7.37 13.17
N ILE A 693 -22.85 -8.38 13.50
CA ILE A 693 -23.00 -9.76 13.05
C ILE A 693 -23.46 -10.58 14.25
N PRO A 694 -24.62 -11.27 14.19
CA PRO A 694 -25.25 -11.92 15.34
C PRO A 694 -24.32 -12.76 16.23
N VAL A 695 -23.40 -13.53 15.64
CA VAL A 695 -22.46 -14.43 16.35
C VAL A 695 -21.29 -13.70 17.02
N LEU A 696 -21.09 -12.42 16.71
CA LEU A 696 -20.06 -11.58 17.31
C LEU A 696 -20.67 -10.69 18.41
N ASP A 697 -19.82 -10.17 19.29
CA ASP A 697 -20.21 -9.29 20.39
C ASP A 697 -21.10 -8.12 19.94
N GLY A 698 -20.79 -7.51 18.79
CA GLY A 698 -21.55 -6.43 18.18
C GLY A 698 -22.96 -6.83 17.74
N GLY A 699 -23.19 -8.10 17.37
CA GLY A 699 -24.52 -8.64 17.12
C GLY A 699 -25.36 -8.75 18.38
N HIS A 700 -24.78 -9.30 19.45
CA HIS A 700 -25.43 -9.34 20.77
C HIS A 700 -25.73 -7.94 21.30
N MET A 701 -24.82 -6.98 21.07
CA MET A 701 -25.04 -5.56 21.39
C MET A 701 -26.27 -5.00 20.67
N LEU A 702 -26.48 -5.32 19.39
CA LEU A 702 -27.68 -4.88 18.66
C LEU A 702 -28.98 -5.43 19.27
N PHE A 703 -28.98 -6.69 19.71
CA PHE A 703 -30.15 -7.27 20.36
C PHE A 703 -30.47 -6.58 21.68
N LEU A 704 -29.45 -6.21 22.46
CA LEU A 704 -29.63 -5.44 23.70
C LEU A 704 -30.05 -3.99 23.45
N ILE A 705 -29.55 -3.36 22.39
CA ILE A 705 -30.01 -2.03 21.96
C ILE A 705 -31.49 -2.11 21.57
N TYR A 706 -31.90 -3.13 20.80
CA TYR A 706 -33.30 -3.37 20.47
C TYR A 706 -34.15 -3.56 21.73
N GLU A 707 -33.69 -4.38 22.69
CA GLU A 707 -34.40 -4.61 23.95
C GLU A 707 -34.54 -3.30 24.76
N LYS A 708 -33.48 -2.48 24.82
CA LYS A 708 -33.50 -1.19 25.50
C LYS A 708 -34.48 -0.20 24.87
N LEU A 709 -34.59 -0.20 23.53
CA LEU A 709 -35.46 0.71 22.79
C LEU A 709 -36.93 0.26 22.82
N THR A 710 -37.18 -1.05 22.77
CA THR A 710 -38.54 -1.61 22.69
C THR A 710 -39.12 -2.05 24.04
N GLY A 711 -38.27 -2.13 25.07
CA GLY A 711 -38.61 -2.66 26.38
C GLY A 711 -38.90 -4.17 26.38
N ARG A 712 -38.62 -4.88 25.28
CA ARG A 712 -38.92 -6.31 25.10
C ARG A 712 -37.72 -7.03 24.47
N PRO A 713 -37.38 -8.24 24.93
CA PRO A 713 -36.31 -9.01 24.30
C PRO A 713 -36.69 -9.42 22.88
N VAL A 714 -35.67 -9.68 22.05
CA VAL A 714 -35.87 -10.20 20.69
C VAL A 714 -36.55 -11.58 20.78
N PRO A 715 -37.58 -11.86 19.96
CA PRO A 715 -38.22 -13.17 19.97
C PRO A 715 -37.19 -14.30 19.74
N GLU A 716 -37.21 -15.34 20.57
CA GLU A 716 -36.23 -16.43 20.55
C GLU A 716 -36.04 -17.06 19.17
N LYS A 717 -37.14 -17.25 18.41
CA LYS A 717 -37.08 -17.78 17.04
C LYS A 717 -36.30 -16.87 16.09
N LEU A 718 -36.47 -15.55 16.22
CA LEU A 718 -35.75 -14.57 15.41
C LEU A 718 -34.29 -14.49 15.85
N PHE A 719 -34.03 -14.50 17.15
CA PHE A 719 -32.68 -14.55 17.71
C PHE A 719 -31.92 -15.78 17.18
N ALA A 720 -32.48 -16.98 17.36
CA ALA A 720 -31.88 -18.22 16.89
C ALA A 720 -31.65 -18.22 15.37
N ALA A 721 -32.62 -17.74 14.57
CA ALA A 721 -32.47 -17.65 13.12
C ALA A 721 -31.33 -16.71 12.72
N LEU A 722 -31.20 -15.56 13.37
CA LEU A 722 -30.12 -14.60 13.13
C LEU A 722 -28.76 -15.16 13.58
N MET A 723 -28.69 -15.84 14.72
CA MET A 723 -27.47 -16.51 15.20
C MET A 723 -27.01 -17.59 14.22
N TRP A 724 -27.90 -18.48 13.77
CA TRP A 724 -27.58 -19.50 12.78
C TRP A 724 -27.16 -18.90 11.44
N GLY A 725 -27.87 -17.86 10.97
CA GLY A 725 -27.49 -17.14 9.75
C GLY A 725 -26.10 -16.52 9.86
N GLY A 726 -25.79 -15.87 10.98
CA GLY A 726 -24.47 -15.32 11.28
C GLY A 726 -23.38 -16.40 11.34
N LEU A 727 -23.68 -17.55 11.95
CA LEU A 727 -22.73 -18.66 12.08
C LEU A 727 -22.38 -19.24 10.71
N VAL A 728 -23.39 -19.53 9.89
CA VAL A 728 -23.19 -20.01 8.52
C VAL A 728 -22.37 -19.02 7.72
N MET A 729 -22.65 -17.71 7.84
CA MET A 729 -21.89 -16.67 7.16
C MET A 729 -20.41 -16.66 7.58
N ILE A 730 -20.11 -16.71 8.88
CA ILE A 730 -18.72 -16.74 9.38
C ILE A 730 -18.00 -18.03 8.94
N LEU A 731 -18.67 -19.19 8.99
CA LEU A 731 -18.09 -20.46 8.54
C LEU A 731 -17.76 -20.43 7.04
N LEU A 732 -18.65 -19.88 6.21
CA LEU A 732 -18.39 -19.71 4.79
C LEU A 732 -17.22 -18.76 4.53
N LEU A 733 -17.14 -17.64 5.27
CA LEU A 733 -16.00 -16.72 5.21
C LEU A 733 -14.70 -17.44 5.61
N PHE A 734 -14.72 -18.23 6.68
CA PHE A 734 -13.55 -18.96 7.16
C PHE A 734 -13.03 -19.95 6.11
N VAL A 735 -13.93 -20.74 5.50
CA VAL A 735 -13.60 -21.64 4.38
C VAL A 735 -13.02 -20.86 3.20
N PHE A 736 -13.63 -19.73 2.83
CA PHE A 736 -13.15 -18.88 1.74
C PHE A 736 -11.73 -18.34 1.99
N VAL A 737 -11.46 -17.86 3.20
CA VAL A 737 -10.15 -17.28 3.53
C VAL A 737 -9.08 -18.38 3.63
N ILE A 738 -9.39 -19.56 4.17
CA ILE A 738 -8.47 -20.72 4.14
C ILE A 738 -8.17 -21.14 2.71
N TRP A 739 -9.19 -21.23 1.86
CA TRP A 739 -9.01 -21.53 0.44
C TRP A 739 -8.06 -20.51 -0.21
N ASN A 740 -8.23 -19.22 0.07
CA ASN A 740 -7.37 -18.17 -0.43
C ASN A 740 -5.90 -18.30 0.05
N ASP A 741 -5.69 -18.66 1.32
CA ASP A 741 -4.37 -18.95 1.87
C ASP A 741 -3.72 -20.17 1.17
N ILE A 742 -4.46 -21.26 0.96
CA ILE A 742 -3.97 -22.45 0.24
C ILE A 742 -3.58 -22.08 -1.18
N VAL A 743 -4.43 -21.36 -1.90
CA VAL A 743 -4.12 -20.91 -3.27
C VAL A 743 -2.82 -20.10 -3.28
N ARG A 744 -2.66 -19.15 -2.36
CA ARG A 744 -1.46 -18.30 -2.26
C ARG A 744 -0.17 -19.07 -1.92
N LEU A 745 -0.28 -20.22 -1.26
CA LEU A 745 0.88 -21.05 -0.91
C LEU A 745 1.35 -21.94 -2.06
N PHE A 746 0.44 -22.39 -2.92
CA PHE A 746 0.74 -23.35 -3.99
C PHE A 746 0.79 -22.72 -5.39
N PHE A 747 0.19 -21.55 -5.60
CA PHE A 747 0.10 -20.83 -6.87
C PHE A 747 0.53 -19.37 -6.69
#